data_AF-A0A655RZI9-F1
#
_entry.id   AF-A0A655RZI9-F1
#
_cell.length_a   1.000
_cell.length_b   1.000
_cell.length_c   1.000
_cell.angle_alpha   90.00
_cell.angle_beta   90.00
_cell.angle_gamma   90.00
#
_symmetry.space_group_name_H-M   'P 1'
#
loop_
_entity.id
_entity.type
_entity.pdbx_description
1 polymer ?
#
loop_
_entity_poly.entity_id
_entity_poly.type
_entity_poly.pdbx_seq_one_letter_code
_entity_poly.pdbx_strand_id
1 'polypeptide(L)'
;MASGQSAEDLDFASVQRENPEMERRCQEVIDRCWQLGDKNPIAFIHDVGAGGISNALPELVNDGDRGGKFQLRNVPNDEPGMSPLEIWCNESQERYVLAVAAEDMPLFDAICQRERAPYAVVGEATEERHLTLEDSHFANTPIDMPMDILLGKPPKMHREASTLKVSSPALERSGIELNEAVDRVLRLPAVAEKTFLITIGDRSVTGLVARDQMVGPWQVPVANCAVTAASFDSYHGEAMSMGERTPVALLDFGASARLAVGEAITNIAATDIGELKRIKLSANWMSPAGHPGEDAGLYEAVKAVGEELCPALGITIPVGKDSMSMKTKWQENGEQKEVTSPLSLIITAFARVEDIRKTVTPQLRTDLGETSLILIDLGNGQNRLGATALAQVYKQLGDKPADVDNAAQLKGFFDAVQTLVRNDKLVAYHDKGDGGLLVTLAEMAFAGHCGIKANIETLGDDALAALFNEELGAVVQVKNDELNAVLATLAAHGLEACAHVIGEVEASDRLLITCGEEVLIERSRTELRTIWAEMTHKMQALRDNSACADQEFAAKQDNRDPGLNAKLTYDVQADVAAPYIAKGVRPKMAILREQGVNSHVEMAAAFDRAGFDAVDVHMSDILTGQTVLDAYQGLVACGGFSYGDVLGAGEGWAKSILFNAQAREQFEQFFQRKDTFSLGVCNGCQMLSNLRDLIPGAELWPRFVRNESDRFEARFSLVEVQKSPSLFFSEMAGSRMPIAVSHGEGRVEVRDAQHLAAIEQSGTVAIRFVDNFGQPTQAYPSNPNGSPNAITGLTTQDGRVTIMMPHPERVFRTVANSWHPDNWGENGAWMRMFQNARKYFG
;
A
#
# COMPACT_ATOMS: atom_id res chain seq x y z
N MET A 1 -34.22 3.58 -19.97
CA MET A 1 -33.18 3.25 -20.97
C MET A 1 -32.13 2.43 -20.25
N ALA A 2 -31.69 1.30 -20.80
CA ALA A 2 -30.63 0.50 -20.17
C ALA A 2 -29.30 1.26 -20.26
N SER A 3 -28.53 1.28 -19.16
CA SER A 3 -27.15 1.77 -19.17
C SER A 3 -26.34 1.00 -20.23
N GLY A 4 -25.60 1.70 -21.09
CA GLY A 4 -24.87 1.10 -22.21
C GLY A 4 -25.49 1.26 -23.60
N GLN A 5 -26.61 2.00 -23.73
CA GLN A 5 -27.13 2.49 -25.02
C GLN A 5 -26.89 4.00 -25.23
N SER A 6 -26.12 4.65 -24.36
CA SER A 6 -25.65 6.03 -24.55
C SER A 6 -24.74 6.12 -25.78
N ALA A 7 -24.73 7.28 -26.44
CA ALA A 7 -23.75 7.53 -27.50
C ALA A 7 -22.34 7.49 -26.86
N GLU A 8 -21.43 6.71 -27.45
CA GLU A 8 -20.04 6.50 -27.01
C GLU A 8 -19.31 7.81 -26.64
N ASP A 9 -19.65 8.90 -27.34
CA ASP A 9 -19.04 10.22 -27.15
C ASP A 9 -19.40 10.91 -25.81
N LEU A 10 -20.46 10.49 -25.09
CA LEU A 10 -21.03 11.24 -23.94
C LEU A 10 -21.65 10.34 -22.84
N ASP A 11 -20.91 9.35 -22.31
CA ASP A 11 -21.39 8.53 -21.18
C ASP A 11 -21.19 9.19 -19.81
N PHE A 12 -21.81 10.36 -19.60
CA PHE A 12 -21.67 11.16 -18.38
C PHE A 12 -22.07 10.42 -17.09
N ALA A 13 -22.99 9.44 -17.17
CA ALA A 13 -23.45 8.68 -16.01
C ALA A 13 -22.37 7.76 -15.43
N SER A 14 -21.33 7.45 -16.19
CA SER A 14 -20.20 6.62 -15.77
C SER A 14 -19.04 7.42 -15.18
N VAL A 15 -19.15 8.76 -15.13
CA VAL A 15 -18.15 9.64 -14.49
C VAL A 15 -18.41 9.69 -12.99
N GLN A 16 -17.58 9.00 -12.23
CA GLN A 16 -17.59 9.02 -10.76
C GLN A 16 -16.94 10.29 -10.20
N ARG A 17 -17.22 10.59 -8.92
CA ARG A 17 -16.64 11.74 -8.21
C ARG A 17 -16.29 11.36 -6.77
N GLU A 18 -15.02 11.47 -6.44
CA GLU A 18 -14.46 11.16 -5.13
C GLU A 18 -14.23 12.41 -4.26
N ASN A 19 -14.36 12.24 -2.95
CA ASN A 19 -13.93 13.19 -1.92
C ASN A 19 -13.39 12.44 -0.68
N PRO A 20 -12.14 11.95 -0.71
CA PRO A 20 -11.60 11.09 0.35
C PRO A 20 -11.55 11.73 1.75
N GLU A 21 -11.52 13.06 1.84
CA GLU A 21 -11.56 13.78 3.12
C GLU A 21 -12.90 13.59 3.84
N MET A 22 -14.00 13.54 3.08
CA MET A 22 -15.34 13.25 3.61
C MET A 22 -15.39 11.84 4.19
N GLU A 23 -14.88 10.86 3.44
CA GLU A 23 -14.84 9.48 3.91
C GLU A 23 -13.98 9.34 5.16
N ARG A 24 -12.85 10.08 5.26
CA ARG A 24 -12.04 10.10 6.47
C ARG A 24 -12.82 10.61 7.69
N ARG A 25 -13.64 11.65 7.54
CA ARG A 25 -14.50 12.16 8.63
C ARG A 25 -15.53 11.11 9.06
N CYS A 26 -16.15 10.41 8.10
CA CYS A 26 -17.05 9.31 8.38
C CYS A 26 -16.34 8.17 9.13
N GLN A 27 -15.12 7.83 8.71
CA GLN A 27 -14.32 6.81 9.39
C GLN A 27 -14.00 7.19 10.83
N GLU A 28 -13.71 8.46 11.14
CA GLU A 28 -13.50 8.89 12.53
C GLU A 28 -14.76 8.70 13.39
N VAL A 29 -15.96 8.93 12.84
CA VAL A 29 -17.22 8.63 13.54
C VAL A 29 -17.37 7.14 13.79
N ILE A 30 -17.14 6.31 12.77
CA ILE A 30 -17.17 4.85 12.90
C ILE A 30 -16.17 4.40 13.97
N ASP A 31 -14.99 5.00 13.98
CA ASP A 31 -13.93 4.73 14.94
C ASP A 31 -14.33 5.06 16.37
N ARG A 32 -14.87 6.25 16.61
CA ARG A 32 -15.39 6.61 17.94
C ARG A 32 -16.49 5.65 18.38
N CYS A 33 -17.39 5.26 17.47
CA CYS A 33 -18.48 4.34 17.77
C CYS A 33 -17.98 2.95 18.22
N TRP A 34 -17.09 2.29 17.46
CA TRP A 34 -16.61 0.96 17.88
C TRP A 34 -15.66 1.03 19.08
N GLN A 35 -14.91 2.12 19.26
CA GLN A 35 -14.02 2.32 20.42
C GLN A 35 -14.77 2.45 21.75
N LEU A 36 -16.08 2.70 21.72
CA LEU A 36 -16.95 2.67 22.91
C LEU A 36 -17.27 1.26 23.42
N GLY A 37 -16.87 0.20 22.68
CA GLY A 37 -17.11 -1.19 23.05
C GLY A 37 -18.60 -1.50 23.16
N ASP A 38 -19.04 -2.01 24.32
CA ASP A 38 -20.45 -2.33 24.59
C ASP A 38 -21.40 -1.12 24.50
N LYS A 39 -20.86 0.11 24.47
CA LYS A 39 -21.63 1.37 24.31
C LYS A 39 -21.63 1.89 22.87
N ASN A 40 -21.26 1.07 21.90
CA ASN A 40 -21.33 1.42 20.48
C ASN A 40 -22.79 1.73 20.10
N PRO A 41 -23.10 2.97 19.64
CA PRO A 41 -24.48 3.34 19.28
C PRO A 41 -24.94 2.75 17.93
N ILE A 42 -24.03 2.21 17.12
CA ILE A 42 -24.34 1.63 15.82
C ILE A 42 -24.93 0.22 16.03
N ALA A 43 -26.23 0.08 15.78
CA ALA A 43 -26.90 -1.22 15.77
C ALA A 43 -26.64 -1.99 14.47
N PHE A 44 -26.58 -1.26 13.35
CA PHE A 44 -26.28 -1.81 12.02
C PHE A 44 -25.68 -0.71 11.14
N ILE A 45 -24.77 -1.06 10.24
CA ILE A 45 -24.17 -0.16 9.25
C ILE A 45 -24.04 -0.87 7.91
N HIS A 46 -24.27 -0.15 6.82
CA HIS A 46 -24.08 -0.64 5.45
C HIS A 46 -23.49 0.48 4.57
N ASP A 47 -22.67 0.11 3.59
CA ASP A 47 -22.14 1.05 2.60
C ASP A 47 -23.23 1.49 1.61
N VAL A 48 -23.01 2.63 0.96
CA VAL A 48 -23.86 3.10 -0.15
C VAL A 48 -23.03 3.07 -1.42
N GLY A 49 -23.36 2.14 -2.32
CA GLY A 49 -22.72 1.97 -3.62
C GLY A 49 -23.72 1.97 -4.77
N ALA A 50 -23.75 0.88 -5.53
CA ALA A 50 -24.63 0.74 -6.69
C ALA A 50 -26.11 0.88 -6.32
N GLY A 51 -26.85 1.69 -7.08
CA GLY A 51 -28.25 2.03 -6.81
C GLY A 51 -28.47 3.03 -5.66
N GLY A 52 -27.41 3.53 -5.02
CA GLY A 52 -27.50 4.55 -3.98
C GLY A 52 -28.31 4.11 -2.76
N ILE A 53 -28.98 5.08 -2.11
CA ILE A 53 -29.80 4.80 -0.92
C ILE A 53 -31.06 3.99 -1.25
N SER A 54 -31.45 3.90 -2.53
CA SER A 54 -32.53 3.03 -2.99
C SER A 54 -32.24 1.55 -2.82
N ASN A 55 -30.96 1.17 -2.80
CA ASN A 55 -30.53 -0.18 -2.46
C ASN A 55 -30.20 -0.28 -0.96
N ALA A 56 -29.35 0.62 -0.47
CA ALA A 56 -28.76 0.52 0.86
C ALA A 56 -29.78 0.62 2.01
N LEU A 57 -30.77 1.52 1.94
CA LEU A 57 -31.78 1.65 3.00
C LEU A 57 -32.73 0.45 3.05
N PRO A 58 -33.28 -0.04 1.93
CA PRO A 58 -34.06 -1.28 1.91
C PRO A 58 -33.28 -2.52 2.38
N GLU A 59 -32.01 -2.67 1.98
CA GLU A 59 -31.16 -3.78 2.46
C GLU A 59 -30.96 -3.70 3.98
N LEU A 60 -30.60 -2.52 4.51
CA LEU A 60 -30.39 -2.33 5.95
C LEU A 60 -31.62 -2.69 6.79
N VAL A 61 -32.82 -2.22 6.41
CA VAL A 61 -34.04 -2.56 7.17
C VAL A 61 -34.46 -4.01 6.93
N ASN A 62 -34.23 -4.55 5.74
CA ASN A 62 -34.57 -5.92 5.42
C ASN A 62 -33.77 -6.92 6.27
N ASP A 63 -32.46 -6.69 6.41
CA ASP A 63 -31.54 -7.56 7.16
C ASP A 63 -31.82 -7.52 8.66
N GLY A 64 -32.44 -6.44 9.15
CA GLY A 64 -32.98 -6.33 10.51
C GLY A 64 -34.40 -6.90 10.68
N ASP A 65 -34.97 -7.57 9.67
CA ASP A 65 -36.36 -8.05 9.63
C ASP A 65 -37.41 -6.94 9.85
N ARG A 66 -37.15 -5.73 9.33
CA ARG A 66 -38.03 -4.54 9.43
C ARG A 66 -38.50 -4.05 8.06
N GLY A 67 -39.46 -3.12 8.09
CA GLY A 67 -39.70 -2.17 7.01
C GLY A 67 -39.08 -0.81 7.33
N GLY A 68 -39.38 0.20 6.52
CA GLY A 68 -38.85 1.55 6.72
C GLY A 68 -39.79 2.62 6.24
N LYS A 69 -39.96 3.66 7.07
CA LYS A 69 -40.66 4.89 6.71
C LYS A 69 -39.65 6.02 6.61
N PHE A 70 -39.47 6.57 5.42
CA PHE A 70 -38.47 7.57 5.09
C PHE A 70 -39.10 8.89 4.63
N GLN A 71 -38.39 9.99 4.87
CA GLN A 71 -38.72 11.32 4.38
C GLN A 71 -37.65 11.80 3.41
N LEU A 72 -38.01 11.91 2.13
CA LEU A 72 -37.10 12.27 1.05
C LEU A 72 -36.39 13.61 1.30
N ARG A 73 -37.10 14.59 1.88
CA ARG A 73 -36.56 15.93 2.12
C ARG A 73 -35.62 16.03 3.33
N ASN A 74 -35.40 14.93 4.04
CA ASN A 74 -34.36 14.85 5.07
C ASN A 74 -33.00 14.39 4.50
N VAL A 75 -32.96 13.84 3.28
CA VAL A 75 -31.70 13.44 2.63
C VAL A 75 -30.90 14.70 2.28
N PRO A 76 -29.65 14.85 2.74
CA PRO A 76 -28.80 15.97 2.35
C PRO A 76 -28.63 16.01 0.82
N ASN A 77 -28.82 17.19 0.24
CA ASN A 77 -28.83 17.36 -1.21
C ASN A 77 -28.22 18.70 -1.63
N ASP A 78 -27.11 18.64 -2.37
CA ASP A 78 -26.44 19.81 -2.94
C ASP A 78 -27.01 20.22 -4.33
N GLU A 79 -27.87 19.38 -4.92
CA GLU A 79 -28.52 19.60 -6.22
C GLU A 79 -30.04 19.74 -6.06
N PRO A 80 -30.56 20.92 -5.67
CA PRO A 80 -31.98 21.10 -5.31
C PRO A 80 -32.95 20.86 -6.48
N GLY A 81 -32.45 20.81 -7.72
CA GLY A 81 -33.24 20.48 -8.91
C GLY A 81 -33.54 19.00 -9.09
N MET A 82 -32.92 18.11 -8.31
CA MET A 82 -33.12 16.66 -8.43
C MET A 82 -34.57 16.24 -8.16
N SER A 83 -35.06 15.36 -9.04
CA SER A 83 -36.30 14.62 -8.86
C SER A 83 -36.21 13.61 -7.71
N PRO A 84 -37.35 13.10 -7.20
CA PRO A 84 -37.33 12.02 -6.21
C PRO A 84 -36.51 10.79 -6.61
N LEU A 85 -36.50 10.44 -7.90
CA LEU A 85 -35.70 9.34 -8.43
C LEU A 85 -34.20 9.64 -8.30
N GLU A 86 -33.77 10.84 -8.69
CA GLU A 86 -32.36 11.21 -8.63
C GLU A 86 -31.85 11.29 -7.20
N ILE A 87 -32.63 11.87 -6.26
CA ILE A 87 -32.25 11.91 -4.84
C ILE A 87 -32.10 10.50 -4.25
N TRP A 88 -33.02 9.59 -4.58
CA TRP A 88 -33.07 8.25 -4.01
C TRP A 88 -32.06 7.29 -4.65
N CYS A 89 -31.80 7.41 -5.95
CA CYS A 89 -31.03 6.43 -6.73
C CYS A 89 -29.64 6.91 -7.16
N ASN A 90 -29.25 8.16 -6.93
CA ASN A 90 -27.89 8.60 -7.29
C ASN A 90 -26.82 7.80 -6.54
N GLU A 91 -25.70 7.59 -7.22
CA GLU A 91 -24.52 6.90 -6.71
C GLU A 91 -23.46 7.92 -6.22
N SER A 92 -23.89 8.99 -5.54
CA SER A 92 -22.93 9.89 -4.88
C SER A 92 -22.11 9.11 -3.84
N GLN A 93 -20.82 9.40 -3.80
CA GLN A 93 -19.82 8.68 -3.00
C GLN A 93 -19.79 9.16 -1.52
N GLU A 94 -18.95 8.51 -0.71
CA GLU A 94 -18.68 8.78 0.71
C GLU A 94 -19.91 8.74 1.64
N ARG A 95 -20.86 7.84 1.36
CA ARG A 95 -22.09 7.68 2.15
C ARG A 95 -22.20 6.30 2.80
N TYR A 96 -22.80 6.30 3.99
CA TYR A 96 -23.14 5.12 4.77
C TYR A 96 -24.58 5.26 5.27
N VAL A 97 -25.26 4.13 5.44
CA VAL A 97 -26.56 4.08 6.13
C VAL A 97 -26.40 3.31 7.44
N LEU A 98 -27.00 3.82 8.51
CA LEU A 98 -26.85 3.26 9.86
C LEU A 98 -28.19 3.23 10.58
N ALA A 99 -28.36 2.24 11.46
CA ALA A 99 -29.41 2.21 12.47
C ALA A 99 -28.82 2.56 13.84
N VAL A 100 -29.40 3.57 14.51
CA VAL A 100 -29.03 4.02 15.85
C VAL A 100 -30.30 4.10 16.70
N ALA A 101 -30.24 3.64 17.94
CA ALA A 101 -31.37 3.73 18.86
C ALA A 101 -31.67 5.19 19.22
N ALA A 102 -32.94 5.53 19.42
CA ALA A 102 -33.35 6.91 19.67
C ALA A 102 -32.70 7.51 20.93
N GLU A 103 -32.50 6.69 21.96
CA GLU A 103 -31.80 7.06 23.20
C GLU A 103 -30.31 7.39 23.01
N ASP A 104 -29.67 6.83 21.97
CA ASP A 104 -28.25 7.01 21.68
C ASP A 104 -27.96 8.13 20.67
N MET A 105 -29.01 8.70 20.05
CA MET A 105 -28.88 9.79 19.10
C MET A 105 -28.12 11.02 19.64
N PRO A 106 -28.29 11.47 20.91
CA PRO A 106 -27.50 12.57 21.44
C PRO A 106 -25.99 12.27 21.49
N LEU A 107 -25.61 11.01 21.74
CA LEU A 107 -24.22 10.57 21.73
C LEU A 107 -23.67 10.55 20.30
N PHE A 108 -24.42 9.97 19.36
CA PHE A 108 -24.05 9.92 17.95
C PHE A 108 -23.90 11.33 17.36
N ASP A 109 -24.83 12.24 17.66
CA ASP A 109 -24.75 13.65 17.24
C ASP A 109 -23.47 14.31 17.78
N ALA A 110 -23.16 14.16 19.07
CA ALA A 110 -21.96 14.74 19.66
C ALA A 110 -20.66 14.24 18.97
N ILE A 111 -20.60 12.95 18.62
CA ILE A 111 -19.50 12.36 17.87
C ILE A 111 -19.40 13.01 16.48
N CYS A 112 -20.50 13.01 15.70
CA CYS A 112 -20.54 13.60 14.36
C CYS A 112 -20.16 15.09 14.36
N GLN A 113 -20.67 15.88 15.30
CA GLN A 113 -20.34 17.30 15.44
C GLN A 113 -18.86 17.52 15.76
N ARG A 114 -18.28 16.68 16.63
CA ARG A 114 -16.85 16.75 16.96
C ARG A 114 -15.98 16.48 15.74
N GLU A 115 -16.32 15.46 14.95
CA GLU A 115 -15.57 15.02 13.77
C GLU A 115 -15.95 15.78 12.48
N ARG A 116 -16.96 16.66 12.55
CA ARG A 116 -17.54 17.42 11.42
C ARG A 116 -18.07 16.49 10.34
N ALA A 117 -18.53 15.29 10.69
CA ALA A 117 -19.15 14.38 9.74
C ALA A 117 -20.64 14.75 9.56
N PRO A 118 -21.08 15.14 8.35
CA PRO A 118 -22.48 15.43 8.10
C PRO A 118 -23.29 14.14 8.21
N TYR A 119 -24.46 14.21 8.85
CA TYR A 119 -25.41 13.12 8.90
C TYR A 119 -26.84 13.66 8.88
N ALA A 120 -27.80 12.79 8.57
CA ALA A 120 -29.22 13.12 8.66
C ALA A 120 -30.04 11.91 9.08
N VAL A 121 -31.05 12.14 9.93
CA VAL A 121 -32.07 11.13 10.22
C VAL A 121 -33.12 11.18 9.12
N VAL A 122 -33.07 10.19 8.23
CA VAL A 122 -33.92 10.15 7.01
C VAL A 122 -35.18 9.33 7.18
N GLY A 123 -35.34 8.59 8.28
CA GLY A 123 -36.51 7.77 8.53
C GLY A 123 -36.40 6.90 9.78
N GLU A 124 -37.36 6.01 9.94
CA GLU A 124 -37.49 5.09 11.08
C GLU A 124 -37.75 3.66 10.57
N ALA A 125 -37.17 2.67 11.25
CA ALA A 125 -37.46 1.27 10.99
C ALA A 125 -38.83 0.90 11.59
N THR A 126 -39.63 0.13 10.84
CA THR A 126 -41.00 -0.25 11.23
C THR A 126 -41.12 -1.76 11.46
N GLU A 127 -42.04 -2.16 12.35
CA GLU A 127 -42.39 -3.58 12.51
C GLU A 127 -43.06 -4.14 11.26
N GLU A 128 -43.95 -3.36 10.64
CA GLU A 128 -44.54 -3.72 9.36
C GLU A 128 -43.47 -3.76 8.27
N ARG A 129 -43.43 -4.86 7.51
CA ARG A 129 -42.48 -5.13 6.41
C ARG A 129 -42.87 -4.35 5.13
N HIS A 130 -42.92 -3.04 5.25
CA HIS A 130 -43.35 -2.11 4.20
C HIS A 130 -42.31 -1.00 4.00
N LEU A 131 -42.10 -0.58 2.75
CA LEU A 131 -41.25 0.55 2.39
C LEU A 131 -42.13 1.74 1.99
N THR A 132 -42.01 2.83 2.74
CA THR A 132 -42.69 4.09 2.46
C THR A 132 -41.66 5.21 2.38
N LEU A 133 -41.67 5.95 1.27
CA LEU A 133 -40.91 7.19 1.08
C LEU A 133 -41.89 8.33 0.88
N GLU A 134 -41.95 9.25 1.83
CA GLU A 134 -42.77 10.46 1.76
C GLU A 134 -41.96 11.65 1.24
N ASP A 135 -42.62 12.57 0.53
CA ASP A 135 -42.02 13.83 0.07
C ASP A 135 -42.87 15.01 0.56
N SER A 136 -42.34 15.73 1.55
CA SER A 136 -43.02 16.90 2.13
C SER A 136 -43.12 18.10 1.19
N HIS A 137 -42.27 18.21 0.17
CA HIS A 137 -42.30 19.33 -0.77
C HIS A 137 -43.46 19.19 -1.76
N PHE A 138 -43.70 17.98 -2.27
CA PHE A 138 -44.81 17.69 -3.19
C PHE A 138 -46.07 17.16 -2.48
N ALA A 139 -46.00 16.96 -1.16
CA ALA A 139 -47.07 16.41 -0.35
C ALA A 139 -47.62 15.09 -0.92
N ASN A 140 -46.71 14.20 -1.33
CA ASN A 140 -47.04 12.89 -1.90
C ASN A 140 -46.10 11.79 -1.36
N THR A 141 -46.32 10.56 -1.84
CA THR A 141 -45.57 9.38 -1.41
C THR A 141 -44.93 8.72 -2.64
N PRO A 142 -43.69 9.09 -3.01
CA PRO A 142 -43.01 8.52 -4.18
C PRO A 142 -42.86 6.99 -4.17
N ILE A 143 -42.70 6.36 -2.99
CA ILE A 143 -42.61 4.90 -2.84
C ILE A 143 -43.57 4.46 -1.75
N ASP A 144 -44.45 3.52 -2.09
CA ASP A 144 -45.41 2.91 -1.16
C ASP A 144 -45.61 1.45 -1.58
N MET A 145 -44.79 0.54 -1.04
CA MET A 145 -44.89 -0.87 -1.40
C MET A 145 -44.41 -1.84 -0.31
N PRO A 146 -44.99 -3.05 -0.24
CA PRO A 146 -44.45 -4.16 0.54
C PRO A 146 -43.01 -4.54 0.17
N MET A 147 -42.20 -4.92 1.17
CA MET A 147 -40.79 -5.29 0.96
C MET A 147 -40.62 -6.55 0.09
N ASP A 148 -41.56 -7.49 0.12
CA ASP A 148 -41.54 -8.71 -0.68
C ASP A 148 -41.77 -8.45 -2.18
N ILE A 149 -42.45 -7.36 -2.53
CA ILE A 149 -42.59 -6.91 -3.92
C ILE A 149 -41.28 -6.29 -4.41
N LEU A 150 -40.63 -5.46 -3.60
CA LEU A 150 -39.36 -4.82 -3.97
C LEU A 150 -38.22 -5.84 -4.09
N LEU A 151 -38.09 -6.73 -3.11
CA LEU A 151 -37.00 -7.72 -3.03
C LEU A 151 -37.37 -9.07 -3.65
N GLY A 152 -38.58 -9.19 -4.21
CA GLY A 152 -39.07 -10.38 -4.88
C GLY A 152 -38.20 -10.72 -6.09
N LYS A 153 -37.44 -11.82 -6.00
CA LYS A 153 -36.55 -12.25 -7.09
C LYS A 153 -37.36 -12.97 -8.18
N PRO A 154 -37.13 -12.68 -9.48
CA PRO A 154 -37.64 -13.53 -10.55
C PRO A 154 -37.06 -14.96 -10.43
N PRO A 155 -37.61 -15.95 -11.16
CA PRO A 155 -37.06 -17.31 -11.17
C PRO A 155 -35.55 -17.32 -11.42
N LYS A 156 -34.85 -18.26 -10.78
CA LYS A 156 -33.40 -18.41 -10.97
C LYS A 156 -33.07 -18.59 -12.46
N MET A 157 -32.01 -17.91 -12.90
CA MET A 157 -31.52 -18.01 -14.28
C MET A 157 -31.03 -19.44 -14.56
N HIS A 158 -31.41 -19.98 -15.72
CA HIS A 158 -30.83 -21.20 -16.28
C HIS A 158 -29.95 -20.82 -17.47
N ARG A 159 -28.70 -21.27 -17.48
CA ARG A 159 -27.77 -21.07 -18.60
C ARG A 159 -27.42 -22.41 -19.21
N GLU A 160 -27.62 -22.54 -20.51
CA GLU A 160 -27.11 -23.64 -21.32
C GLU A 160 -25.90 -23.12 -22.10
N ALA A 161 -24.73 -23.71 -21.89
CA ALA A 161 -23.49 -23.33 -22.53
C ALA A 161 -22.73 -24.57 -22.99
N SER A 162 -21.90 -24.42 -24.01
CA SER A 162 -21.09 -25.49 -24.58
C SER A 162 -19.60 -25.21 -24.33
N THR A 163 -18.87 -26.24 -23.91
CA THR A 163 -17.41 -26.16 -23.78
C THR A 163 -16.78 -25.95 -25.15
N LEU A 164 -15.93 -24.92 -25.26
CA LEU A 164 -15.03 -24.73 -26.39
C LEU A 164 -13.60 -24.80 -25.85
N LYS A 165 -12.73 -25.52 -26.56
CA LYS A 165 -11.30 -25.56 -26.28
C LYS A 165 -10.55 -25.06 -27.51
N VAL A 166 -9.55 -24.23 -27.29
CA VAL A 166 -8.68 -23.79 -28.36
C VAL A 166 -7.69 -24.91 -28.73
N SER A 167 -7.36 -25.00 -30.01
CA SER A 167 -6.23 -25.79 -30.50
C SER A 167 -5.21 -24.80 -31.06
N SER A 168 -4.25 -24.41 -30.24
CA SER A 168 -3.21 -23.44 -30.59
C SER A 168 -1.90 -24.17 -30.92
N PRO A 169 -1.14 -23.75 -31.94
CA PRO A 169 0.13 -24.38 -32.25
C PRO A 169 1.17 -24.16 -31.14
N ALA A 170 2.15 -25.07 -31.06
CA ALA A 170 3.32 -24.86 -30.22
C ALA A 170 4.03 -23.56 -30.58
N LEU A 171 4.74 -22.98 -29.61
CA LEU A 171 5.50 -21.75 -29.81
C LEU A 171 6.47 -21.93 -30.99
N GLU A 172 6.37 -21.06 -32.00
CA GLU A 172 7.35 -21.00 -33.07
C GLU A 172 8.61 -20.33 -32.53
N ARG A 173 9.69 -21.08 -32.48
CA ARG A 173 10.96 -20.69 -31.85
C ARG A 173 12.00 -20.21 -32.87
N SER A 174 11.74 -20.40 -34.16
CA SER A 174 12.65 -19.97 -35.22
C SER A 174 12.90 -18.45 -35.13
N GLY A 175 14.14 -18.06 -34.85
CA GLY A 175 14.53 -16.65 -34.71
C GLY A 175 14.30 -16.05 -33.32
N ILE A 176 13.93 -16.85 -32.31
CA ILE A 176 14.00 -16.41 -30.90
C ILE A 176 15.43 -16.55 -30.41
N GLU A 177 16.14 -15.42 -30.35
CA GLU A 177 17.47 -15.34 -29.74
C GLU A 177 17.35 -15.07 -28.24
N LEU A 178 18.15 -15.76 -27.42
CA LEU A 178 17.99 -15.74 -25.97
C LEU A 178 18.14 -14.33 -25.38
N ASN A 179 19.19 -13.59 -25.77
CA ASN A 179 19.40 -12.22 -25.30
C ASN A 179 18.28 -11.26 -25.73
N GLU A 180 17.69 -11.47 -26.91
CA GLU A 180 16.56 -10.67 -27.36
C GLU A 180 15.30 -10.98 -26.55
N ALA A 181 15.05 -12.26 -26.24
CA ALA A 181 13.95 -12.67 -25.39
C ALA A 181 14.05 -12.04 -23.99
N VAL A 182 15.25 -12.01 -23.39
CA VAL A 182 15.51 -11.29 -22.12
C VAL A 182 15.07 -9.83 -22.24
N ASP A 183 15.57 -9.14 -23.26
CA ASP A 183 15.32 -7.71 -23.51
C ASP A 183 13.83 -7.39 -23.72
N ARG A 184 13.10 -8.26 -24.41
CA ARG A 184 11.68 -8.10 -24.67
C ARG A 184 10.84 -8.37 -23.43
N VAL A 185 11.15 -9.44 -22.70
CA VAL A 185 10.41 -9.84 -21.49
C VAL A 185 10.58 -8.79 -20.40
N LEU A 186 11.79 -8.28 -20.14
CA LEU A 186 12.03 -7.22 -19.16
C LEU A 186 11.33 -5.89 -19.51
N ARG A 187 10.97 -5.67 -20.78
CA ARG A 187 10.22 -4.50 -21.24
C ARG A 187 8.71 -4.70 -21.26
N LEU A 188 8.22 -5.93 -21.08
CA LEU A 188 6.78 -6.19 -21.00
C LEU A 188 6.25 -5.52 -19.71
N PRO A 189 5.22 -4.64 -19.77
CA PRO A 189 4.76 -3.93 -18.58
C PRO A 189 4.31 -4.82 -17.41
N ALA A 190 3.82 -6.04 -17.70
CA ALA A 190 3.49 -7.04 -16.67
C ALA A 190 4.73 -7.46 -15.86
N VAL A 191 5.91 -7.51 -16.47
CA VAL A 191 7.20 -7.87 -15.85
C VAL A 191 7.96 -6.64 -15.37
N ALA A 192 8.03 -5.58 -16.19
CA ALA A 192 8.86 -4.39 -15.98
C ALA A 192 8.63 -3.68 -14.62
N GLU A 193 9.57 -2.84 -14.21
CA GLU A 193 9.53 -2.14 -12.92
C GLU A 193 8.22 -1.37 -12.67
N LYS A 194 7.67 -1.49 -11.46
CA LYS A 194 6.36 -0.91 -11.10
C LYS A 194 6.42 0.45 -10.37
N THR A 195 7.58 1.07 -10.20
CA THR A 195 7.77 2.28 -9.37
C THR A 195 6.73 3.38 -9.60
N PHE A 196 6.32 3.64 -10.85
CA PHE A 196 5.28 4.64 -11.18
C PHE A 196 3.90 4.38 -10.54
N LEU A 197 3.59 3.13 -10.19
CA LEU A 197 2.37 2.73 -9.46
C LEU A 197 2.57 2.77 -7.94
N ILE A 198 3.81 2.60 -7.47
CA ILE A 198 4.13 2.37 -6.06
C ILE A 198 4.39 3.67 -5.31
N THR A 199 5.17 4.59 -5.90
CA THR A 199 5.62 5.80 -5.18
C THR A 199 4.60 6.92 -5.15
N ILE A 200 3.47 6.75 -5.85
CA ILE A 200 2.35 7.71 -5.85
C ILE A 200 1.34 7.46 -4.72
N GLY A 201 1.38 6.30 -4.07
CA GLY A 201 0.51 5.94 -2.96
C GLY A 201 1.31 5.79 -1.66
N ASP A 202 0.74 6.27 -0.55
CA ASP A 202 1.35 6.14 0.79
C ASP A 202 1.57 4.66 1.15
N ARG A 203 2.71 4.38 1.80
CA ARG A 203 3.12 3.02 2.24
C ARG A 203 3.59 2.98 3.70
N SER A 204 3.18 3.96 4.50
CA SER A 204 3.70 4.17 5.85
C SER A 204 2.67 4.70 6.85
N VAL A 205 1.60 5.34 6.39
CA VAL A 205 0.48 5.77 7.25
C VAL A 205 -0.02 4.58 8.08
N THR A 206 -0.39 4.86 9.34
CA THR A 206 -0.60 3.94 10.47
C THR A 206 0.66 3.60 11.27
N GLY A 207 1.87 3.72 10.71
CA GLY A 207 3.11 3.30 11.40
C GLY A 207 3.19 1.80 11.69
N LEU A 208 2.36 0.99 11.04
CA LEU A 208 2.28 -0.46 11.21
C LEU A 208 2.75 -1.24 9.98
N VAL A 209 3.10 -0.57 8.88
CA VAL A 209 3.58 -1.26 7.65
C VAL A 209 4.97 -1.82 7.88
N ALA A 210 5.09 -3.15 7.93
CA ALA A 210 6.35 -3.85 8.14
C ALA A 210 7.03 -4.28 6.84
N ARG A 211 6.24 -4.63 5.84
CA ARG A 211 6.74 -4.92 4.49
C ARG A 211 5.89 -4.20 3.45
N ASP A 212 6.48 -3.20 2.83
CA ASP A 212 5.98 -2.59 1.60
C ASP A 212 6.65 -3.21 0.36
N GLN A 213 6.21 -2.76 -0.82
CA GLN A 213 6.67 -3.26 -2.12
C GLN A 213 8.16 -3.00 -2.38
N MET A 214 8.73 -1.92 -1.81
CA MET A 214 10.12 -1.53 -2.02
C MET A 214 11.04 -2.36 -1.12
N VAL A 215 12.06 -2.98 -1.69
CA VAL A 215 12.93 -3.94 -0.99
C VAL A 215 14.37 -3.44 -0.94
N GLY A 216 14.96 -3.56 0.24
CA GLY A 216 16.40 -3.42 0.47
C GLY A 216 16.97 -2.01 0.33
N PRO A 217 18.30 -1.87 0.44
CA PRO A 217 18.96 -0.56 0.41
C PRO A 217 18.67 0.25 -0.85
N TRP A 218 18.42 -0.40 -1.99
CA TRP A 218 18.13 0.26 -3.27
C TRP A 218 16.63 0.46 -3.53
N GLN A 219 15.77 0.10 -2.57
CA GLN A 219 14.31 0.28 -2.61
C GLN A 219 13.69 -0.18 -3.94
N VAL A 220 13.93 -1.45 -4.32
CA VAL A 220 13.47 -2.04 -5.59
C VAL A 220 12.05 -2.64 -5.40
N PRO A 221 11.06 -2.34 -6.26
CA PRO A 221 9.64 -2.70 -6.02
C PRO A 221 9.32 -4.16 -6.37
N VAL A 222 9.90 -5.12 -5.63
CA VAL A 222 9.79 -6.58 -5.92
C VAL A 222 9.33 -7.42 -4.71
N ALA A 223 8.82 -6.81 -3.63
CA ALA A 223 8.28 -7.62 -2.54
C ALA A 223 7.05 -8.43 -3.01
N ASN A 224 7.08 -9.74 -2.75
CA ASN A 224 6.02 -10.67 -3.16
C ASN A 224 4.69 -10.45 -2.42
N CYS A 225 4.75 -9.97 -1.18
CA CYS A 225 3.58 -9.71 -0.35
C CYS A 225 3.77 -8.49 0.53
N ALA A 226 2.65 -7.89 0.94
CA ALA A 226 2.62 -6.85 1.96
C ALA A 226 2.44 -7.46 3.34
N VAL A 227 3.03 -6.84 4.37
CA VAL A 227 2.89 -7.26 5.77
C VAL A 227 2.69 -6.04 6.67
N THR A 228 1.69 -6.11 7.55
CA THR A 228 1.40 -5.09 8.57
C THR A 228 1.50 -5.70 9.97
N ALA A 229 1.90 -4.92 10.96
CA ALA A 229 1.79 -5.26 12.37
C ALA A 229 0.34 -5.07 12.84
N ALA A 230 -0.15 -5.96 13.70
CA ALA A 230 -1.50 -5.89 14.22
C ALA A 230 -1.70 -4.70 15.20
N SER A 231 -0.62 -4.25 15.83
CA SER A 231 -0.61 -3.14 16.79
C SER A 231 0.80 -2.58 17.01
N PHE A 232 0.91 -1.43 17.70
CA PHE A 232 2.18 -0.76 18.01
C PHE A 232 3.05 -1.51 19.04
N ASP A 233 2.52 -2.53 19.70
CA ASP A 233 3.17 -3.31 20.76
C ASP A 233 3.26 -4.81 20.43
N SER A 234 2.96 -5.19 19.19
CA SER A 234 2.96 -6.57 18.72
C SER A 234 3.92 -6.79 17.54
N TYR A 235 4.35 -8.04 17.39
CA TYR A 235 4.97 -8.57 16.16
C TYR A 235 4.07 -9.57 15.44
N HIS A 236 2.87 -9.84 15.95
CA HIS A 236 1.82 -10.43 15.13
C HIS A 236 1.35 -9.41 14.10
N GLY A 237 0.70 -9.90 13.05
CA GLY A 237 0.29 -9.03 11.96
C GLY A 237 -0.63 -9.69 10.95
N GLU A 238 -0.68 -9.06 9.79
CA GLU A 238 -1.48 -9.46 8.65
C GLU A 238 -0.59 -9.45 7.40
N ALA A 239 -0.83 -10.39 6.49
CA ALA A 239 -0.15 -10.45 5.19
C ALA A 239 -1.17 -10.46 4.05
N MET A 240 -0.79 -9.82 2.94
CA MET A 240 -1.58 -9.73 1.72
C MET A 240 -0.73 -10.08 0.51
N SER A 241 -1.22 -10.96 -0.36
CA SER A 241 -0.62 -11.24 -1.67
C SER A 241 -1.69 -11.32 -2.75
N MET A 242 -1.25 -11.27 -4.01
CA MET A 242 -2.10 -11.44 -5.17
C MET A 242 -1.57 -12.58 -6.05
N GLY A 243 -2.47 -13.20 -6.79
CA GLY A 243 -2.12 -14.15 -7.84
C GLY A 243 -3.13 -14.05 -8.97
N GLU A 244 -2.62 -14.04 -10.20
CA GLU A 244 -3.41 -13.93 -11.41
C GLU A 244 -2.64 -14.47 -12.61
N ARG A 245 -3.36 -15.12 -13.54
CA ARG A 245 -2.74 -15.58 -14.78
C ARG A 245 -3.71 -15.51 -15.94
N THR A 246 -4.26 -14.32 -16.15
CA THR A 246 -5.39 -14.13 -17.08
C THR A 246 -5.11 -14.60 -18.53
N PRO A 247 -3.90 -14.49 -19.12
CA PRO A 247 -3.64 -14.99 -20.47
C PRO A 247 -3.78 -16.51 -20.60
N VAL A 248 -3.55 -17.27 -19.52
CA VAL A 248 -3.67 -18.74 -19.53
C VAL A 248 -5.10 -19.19 -19.83
N ALA A 249 -6.11 -18.38 -19.47
CA ALA A 249 -7.50 -18.70 -19.75
C ALA A 249 -7.84 -18.77 -21.24
N LEU A 250 -7.01 -18.15 -22.10
CA LEU A 250 -7.13 -18.28 -23.55
C LEU A 250 -6.80 -19.69 -24.05
N LEU A 251 -6.05 -20.48 -23.27
CA LEU A 251 -5.69 -21.87 -23.54
C LEU A 251 -6.47 -22.86 -22.67
N ASP A 252 -6.52 -22.61 -21.36
CA ASP A 252 -7.14 -23.48 -20.36
C ASP A 252 -7.71 -22.67 -19.19
N PHE A 253 -9.05 -22.68 -19.05
CA PHE A 253 -9.78 -21.95 -18.01
C PHE A 253 -9.54 -22.50 -16.61
N GLY A 254 -9.41 -23.83 -16.47
CA GLY A 254 -9.15 -24.45 -15.17
C GLY A 254 -7.73 -24.14 -14.68
N ALA A 255 -6.75 -24.19 -15.59
CA ALA A 255 -5.36 -23.92 -15.27
C ALA A 255 -5.13 -22.47 -14.84
N SER A 256 -5.76 -21.49 -15.53
CA SER A 256 -5.62 -20.08 -15.15
C SER A 256 -6.12 -19.81 -13.73
N ALA A 257 -7.23 -20.44 -13.35
CA ALA A 257 -7.80 -20.30 -12.02
C ALA A 257 -6.95 -20.98 -10.94
N ARG A 258 -6.42 -22.18 -11.23
CA ARG A 258 -5.52 -22.89 -10.31
C ARG A 258 -4.18 -22.16 -10.11
N LEU A 259 -3.60 -21.62 -11.19
CA LEU A 259 -2.39 -20.80 -11.11
C LEU A 259 -2.62 -19.53 -10.31
N ALA A 260 -3.74 -18.82 -10.49
CA ALA A 260 -4.05 -17.64 -9.69
C ALA A 260 -4.07 -17.95 -8.18
N VAL A 261 -4.62 -19.10 -7.77
CA VAL A 261 -4.56 -19.55 -6.36
C VAL A 261 -3.13 -19.91 -5.95
N GLY A 262 -2.42 -20.66 -6.80
CA GLY A 262 -1.07 -21.12 -6.50
C GLY A 262 -0.04 -19.99 -6.40
N GLU A 263 -0.12 -18.98 -7.26
CA GLU A 263 0.73 -17.79 -7.24
C GLU A 263 0.46 -16.94 -5.99
N ALA A 264 -0.80 -16.76 -5.60
CA ALA A 264 -1.10 -16.05 -4.36
C ALA A 264 -0.45 -16.75 -3.14
N ILE A 265 -0.35 -18.09 -3.16
CA ILE A 265 0.34 -18.88 -2.14
C ILE A 265 1.85 -18.72 -2.24
N THR A 266 2.45 -18.79 -3.44
CA THR A 266 3.91 -18.62 -3.60
C THR A 266 4.34 -17.22 -3.22
N ASN A 267 3.56 -16.19 -3.53
CA ASN A 267 3.86 -14.83 -3.15
C ASN A 267 3.87 -14.63 -1.62
N ILE A 268 2.98 -15.30 -0.88
CA ILE A 268 2.84 -15.12 0.58
C ILE A 268 3.68 -16.11 1.41
N ALA A 269 4.26 -17.14 0.78
CA ALA A 269 4.86 -18.28 1.47
C ALA A 269 6.03 -17.92 2.39
N ALA A 270 6.75 -16.84 2.09
CA ALA A 270 7.94 -16.40 2.82
C ALA A 270 7.66 -15.50 4.05
N THR A 271 6.43 -15.54 4.56
CA THR A 271 6.00 -14.86 5.80
C THR A 271 5.57 -15.90 6.84
N ASP A 272 5.93 -15.75 8.12
CA ASP A 272 5.62 -16.73 9.17
C ASP A 272 4.13 -16.74 9.53
N ILE A 273 3.34 -17.56 8.84
CA ILE A 273 1.88 -17.68 8.98
C ILE A 273 1.52 -18.91 9.83
N GLY A 274 2.29 -19.99 9.70
CA GLY A 274 1.95 -21.30 10.26
C GLY A 274 1.19 -22.16 9.27
N GLU A 275 -0.04 -22.52 9.62
CA GLU A 275 -0.82 -23.48 8.84
C GLU A 275 -1.48 -22.82 7.63
N LEU A 276 -1.45 -23.51 6.47
CA LEU A 276 -2.03 -23.03 5.21
C LEU A 276 -3.50 -22.57 5.33
N LYS A 277 -4.29 -23.23 6.20
CA LYS A 277 -5.71 -22.91 6.44
C LYS A 277 -5.95 -21.50 7.02
N ARG A 278 -4.91 -20.83 7.53
CA ARG A 278 -4.98 -19.43 7.98
C ARG A 278 -5.07 -18.45 6.81
N ILE A 279 -4.66 -18.86 5.61
CA ILE A 279 -4.87 -18.08 4.39
C ILE A 279 -6.36 -18.12 4.03
N LYS A 280 -6.91 -16.94 3.74
CA LYS A 280 -8.27 -16.72 3.25
C LYS A 280 -8.20 -15.96 1.94
N LEU A 281 -9.02 -16.36 0.97
CA LEU A 281 -8.97 -15.80 -0.37
C LEU A 281 -10.19 -14.92 -0.66
N SER A 282 -9.96 -13.80 -1.34
CA SER A 282 -10.98 -13.18 -2.18
C SER A 282 -10.86 -13.71 -3.59
N ALA A 283 -11.98 -14.12 -4.20
CA ALA A 283 -12.03 -14.49 -5.61
C ALA A 283 -12.83 -13.45 -6.41
N ASN A 284 -12.16 -12.71 -7.28
CA ASN A 284 -12.79 -11.70 -8.15
C ASN A 284 -12.82 -12.21 -9.59
N TRP A 285 -14.03 -12.38 -10.14
CA TRP A 285 -14.28 -13.03 -11.42
C TRP A 285 -14.66 -12.01 -12.49
N MET A 286 -13.78 -11.82 -13.48
CA MET A 286 -14.05 -10.98 -14.65
C MET A 286 -14.25 -11.87 -15.87
N SER A 287 -15.41 -11.80 -16.53
CA SER A 287 -15.70 -12.61 -17.72
C SER A 287 -16.63 -11.88 -18.69
N PRO A 288 -16.45 -12.05 -20.01
CA PRO A 288 -17.38 -11.55 -21.04
C PRO A 288 -18.56 -12.51 -21.23
N ALA A 289 -19.44 -12.63 -20.25
CA ALA A 289 -20.52 -13.62 -20.26
C ALA A 289 -21.36 -13.57 -21.55
N GLY A 290 -21.69 -14.76 -22.06
CA GLY A 290 -22.35 -14.99 -23.34
C GLY A 290 -21.42 -14.96 -24.57
N HIS A 291 -20.12 -14.64 -24.42
CA HIS A 291 -19.15 -14.89 -25.49
C HIS A 291 -18.93 -16.41 -25.65
N PRO A 292 -18.79 -16.94 -26.89
CA PRO A 292 -18.64 -18.38 -27.10
C PRO A 292 -17.50 -18.99 -26.26
N GLY A 293 -17.81 -20.05 -25.51
CA GLY A 293 -16.88 -20.77 -24.65
C GLY A 293 -16.77 -20.23 -23.21
N GLU A 294 -16.93 -18.92 -23.02
CA GLU A 294 -16.65 -18.24 -21.74
C GLU A 294 -17.59 -18.63 -20.61
N ASP A 295 -18.89 -18.84 -20.88
CA ASP A 295 -19.85 -19.28 -19.84
C ASP A 295 -19.49 -20.69 -19.30
N ALA A 296 -19.09 -21.60 -20.17
CA ALA A 296 -18.66 -22.95 -19.78
C ALA A 296 -17.27 -22.93 -19.12
N GLY A 297 -16.36 -22.08 -19.62
CA GLY A 297 -15.03 -21.87 -19.07
C GLY A 297 -15.06 -21.26 -17.67
N LEU A 298 -15.93 -20.27 -17.42
CA LEU A 298 -16.16 -19.71 -16.09
C LEU A 298 -16.63 -20.79 -15.11
N TYR A 299 -17.57 -21.64 -15.52
CA TYR A 299 -18.03 -22.75 -14.67
C TYR A 299 -16.91 -23.75 -14.37
N GLU A 300 -16.10 -24.12 -15.38
CA GLU A 300 -14.93 -24.97 -15.23
C GLU A 300 -13.92 -24.39 -14.23
N ALA A 301 -13.58 -23.11 -14.37
CA ALA A 301 -12.65 -22.40 -13.51
C ALA A 301 -13.15 -22.29 -12.07
N VAL A 302 -14.42 -21.90 -11.85
CA VAL A 302 -15.04 -21.85 -10.53
C VAL A 302 -15.02 -23.22 -9.86
N LYS A 303 -15.35 -24.28 -10.60
CA LYS A 303 -15.29 -25.65 -10.09
C LYS A 303 -13.86 -26.06 -9.73
N ALA A 304 -12.88 -25.78 -10.60
CA ALA A 304 -11.47 -26.13 -10.41
C ALA A 304 -10.88 -25.57 -9.11
N VAL A 305 -11.33 -24.39 -8.66
CA VAL A 305 -10.88 -23.81 -7.39
C VAL A 305 -11.82 -24.10 -6.24
N GLY A 306 -13.14 -23.96 -6.43
CA GLY A 306 -14.13 -24.04 -5.35
C GLY A 306 -14.46 -25.45 -4.89
N GLU A 307 -14.44 -26.44 -5.80
CA GLU A 307 -14.79 -27.84 -5.51
C GLU A 307 -13.55 -28.76 -5.45
N GLU A 308 -12.42 -28.33 -6.03
CA GLU A 308 -11.24 -29.19 -6.23
C GLU A 308 -10.00 -28.65 -5.49
N LEU A 309 -9.34 -27.61 -6.00
CA LEU A 309 -8.04 -27.16 -5.48
C LEU A 309 -8.12 -26.58 -4.05
N CYS A 310 -8.98 -25.59 -3.79
CA CYS A 310 -9.04 -24.96 -2.47
C CYS A 310 -9.49 -25.95 -1.37
N PRO A 311 -10.49 -26.83 -1.60
CA PRO A 311 -10.80 -27.91 -0.67
C PRO A 311 -9.62 -28.86 -0.43
N ALA A 312 -8.88 -29.24 -1.47
CA ALA A 312 -7.69 -30.11 -1.32
C ALA A 312 -6.57 -29.45 -0.51
N LEU A 313 -6.42 -28.13 -0.62
CA LEU A 313 -5.46 -27.33 0.17
C LEU A 313 -5.97 -26.99 1.57
N GLY A 314 -7.28 -27.10 1.83
CA GLY A 314 -7.91 -26.67 3.08
C GLY A 314 -8.00 -25.15 3.23
N ILE A 315 -8.12 -24.43 2.10
CA ILE A 315 -8.21 -22.97 2.04
C ILE A 315 -9.66 -22.54 1.80
N THR A 316 -10.07 -21.43 2.42
CA THR A 316 -11.42 -20.88 2.30
C THR A 316 -11.45 -19.69 1.36
N ILE A 317 -12.48 -19.58 0.52
CA ILE A 317 -12.84 -18.37 -0.22
C ILE A 317 -14.08 -17.75 0.47
N PRO A 318 -13.92 -16.94 1.55
CA PRO A 318 -15.07 -16.39 2.28
C PRO A 318 -15.70 -15.15 1.62
N VAL A 319 -15.06 -14.57 0.61
CA VAL A 319 -15.50 -13.33 -0.05
C VAL A 319 -15.16 -13.38 -1.54
N GLY A 320 -15.91 -12.64 -2.34
CA GLY A 320 -15.66 -12.50 -3.77
C GLY A 320 -16.62 -11.53 -4.44
N LYS A 321 -16.35 -11.22 -5.70
CA LYS A 321 -17.19 -10.37 -6.56
C LYS A 321 -17.08 -10.85 -8.00
N ASP A 322 -18.05 -10.47 -8.82
CA ASP A 322 -18.07 -10.79 -10.25
C ASP A 322 -18.39 -9.56 -11.12
N SER A 323 -17.78 -9.51 -12.31
CA SER A 323 -18.03 -8.55 -13.38
C SER A 323 -18.15 -9.29 -14.71
N MET A 324 -19.38 -9.38 -15.22
CA MET A 324 -19.77 -10.36 -16.24
C MET A 324 -19.92 -9.78 -17.66
N SER A 325 -19.40 -8.57 -17.92
CA SER A 325 -19.56 -7.87 -19.20
C SER A 325 -18.24 -7.39 -19.81
N MET A 326 -17.15 -8.12 -19.62
CA MET A 326 -15.77 -7.70 -19.95
C MET A 326 -15.43 -7.75 -21.46
N LYS A 327 -16.22 -7.06 -22.28
CA LYS A 327 -16.02 -6.91 -23.73
C LYS A 327 -16.44 -5.51 -24.21
N THR A 328 -15.78 -5.03 -25.26
CA THR A 328 -16.07 -3.74 -25.89
C THR A 328 -16.30 -3.93 -27.39
N LYS A 329 -17.34 -3.29 -27.93
CA LYS A 329 -17.70 -3.34 -29.35
C LYS A 329 -17.80 -1.94 -29.92
N TRP A 330 -17.26 -1.74 -31.13
CA TRP A 330 -17.35 -0.47 -31.84
C TRP A 330 -17.33 -0.68 -33.35
N GLN A 331 -17.59 0.38 -34.11
CA GLN A 331 -17.44 0.38 -35.57
C GLN A 331 -16.21 1.20 -35.96
N GLU A 332 -15.35 0.64 -36.80
CA GLU A 332 -14.21 1.36 -37.36
C GLU A 332 -14.14 1.12 -38.87
N ASN A 333 -14.14 2.19 -39.66
CA ASN A 333 -14.08 2.14 -41.12
C ASN A 333 -15.17 1.26 -41.78
N GLY A 334 -16.35 1.15 -41.15
CA GLY A 334 -17.46 0.32 -41.62
C GLY A 334 -17.38 -1.16 -41.22
N GLU A 335 -16.37 -1.56 -40.46
CA GLU A 335 -16.22 -2.91 -39.90
C GLU A 335 -16.63 -2.93 -38.42
N GLN A 336 -17.33 -3.99 -38.01
CA GLN A 336 -17.60 -4.25 -36.59
C GLN A 336 -16.33 -4.80 -35.95
N LYS A 337 -15.89 -4.19 -34.86
CA LYS A 337 -14.75 -4.64 -34.06
C LYS A 337 -15.20 -5.00 -32.66
N GLU A 338 -14.49 -5.96 -32.07
CA GLU A 338 -14.70 -6.42 -30.71
C GLU A 338 -13.34 -6.70 -30.07
N VAL A 339 -13.18 -6.26 -28.82
CA VAL A 339 -12.09 -6.68 -27.93
C VAL A 339 -12.73 -7.36 -26.73
N THR A 340 -12.34 -8.61 -26.52
CA THR A 340 -12.89 -9.49 -25.49
C THR A 340 -11.78 -9.85 -24.51
N SER A 341 -12.01 -9.62 -23.23
CA SER A 341 -11.07 -10.04 -22.19
C SER A 341 -11.08 -11.56 -22.05
N PRO A 342 -9.95 -12.22 -21.74
CA PRO A 342 -9.98 -13.58 -21.23
C PRO A 342 -10.81 -13.66 -19.94
N LEU A 343 -11.32 -14.84 -19.59
CA LEU A 343 -11.70 -15.11 -18.20
C LEU A 343 -10.52 -14.71 -17.29
N SER A 344 -10.80 -13.81 -16.36
CA SER A 344 -9.79 -13.18 -15.53
C SER A 344 -10.16 -13.38 -14.07
N LEU A 345 -9.58 -14.40 -13.44
CA LEU A 345 -9.65 -14.60 -12.00
C LEU A 345 -8.48 -13.89 -11.34
N ILE A 346 -8.80 -12.99 -10.40
CA ILE A 346 -7.82 -12.37 -9.51
C ILE A 346 -8.04 -12.93 -8.11
N ILE A 347 -7.02 -13.60 -7.57
CA ILE A 347 -7.00 -14.06 -6.19
C ILE A 347 -6.25 -13.05 -5.34
N THR A 348 -6.84 -12.67 -4.22
CA THR A 348 -6.15 -11.93 -3.16
C THR A 348 -6.14 -12.80 -1.91
N ALA A 349 -4.96 -13.14 -1.41
CA ALA A 349 -4.81 -13.93 -0.20
C ALA A 349 -4.53 -13.03 1.01
N PHE A 350 -5.18 -13.35 2.13
CA PHE A 350 -5.05 -12.68 3.41
C PHE A 350 -4.69 -13.70 4.49
N ALA A 351 -3.77 -13.38 5.39
CA ALA A 351 -3.41 -14.28 6.48
C ALA A 351 -3.01 -13.53 7.76
N ARG A 352 -3.34 -14.11 8.93
CA ARG A 352 -2.69 -13.76 10.20
C ARG A 352 -1.23 -14.19 10.16
N VAL A 353 -0.33 -13.28 10.52
CA VAL A 353 1.11 -13.47 10.67
C VAL A 353 1.46 -13.70 12.14
N GLU A 354 2.28 -14.71 12.39
CA GLU A 354 2.81 -15.06 13.71
C GLU A 354 3.96 -14.15 14.12
N ASP A 355 4.88 -13.85 13.21
CA ASP A 355 6.00 -12.93 13.47
C ASP A 355 6.40 -12.18 12.18
N ILE A 356 6.04 -10.90 12.11
CA ILE A 356 6.33 -10.02 10.97
C ILE A 356 7.83 -9.83 10.72
N ARG A 357 8.69 -10.06 11.72
CA ARG A 357 10.15 -9.87 11.62
C ARG A 357 10.82 -10.95 10.78
N LYS A 358 10.15 -12.08 10.59
CA LYS A 358 10.66 -13.25 9.88
C LYS A 358 10.36 -13.21 8.38
N THR A 359 9.65 -12.20 7.88
CA THR A 359 9.34 -12.07 6.46
C THR A 359 10.63 -11.94 5.64
N VAL A 360 10.78 -12.84 4.65
CA VAL A 360 11.95 -12.90 3.77
C VAL A 360 11.63 -12.22 2.45
N THR A 361 12.60 -11.53 1.87
CA THR A 361 12.44 -10.74 0.63
C THR A 361 13.35 -11.25 -0.50
N PRO A 362 13.20 -10.77 -1.74
CA PRO A 362 14.12 -11.09 -2.83
C PRO A 362 15.55 -10.55 -2.67
N GLN A 363 15.85 -9.75 -1.63
CA GLN A 363 17.18 -9.16 -1.44
C GLN A 363 18.24 -10.23 -1.19
N LEU A 364 19.04 -10.52 -2.22
CA LEU A 364 20.22 -11.36 -2.08
C LEU A 364 21.27 -10.68 -1.18
N ARG A 365 21.97 -11.48 -0.38
CA ARG A 365 23.01 -11.02 0.55
C ARG A 365 24.36 -11.66 0.22
N THR A 366 25.40 -10.84 0.10
CA THR A 366 26.79 -11.29 -0.15
C THR A 366 27.68 -11.19 1.09
N ASP A 367 27.15 -10.66 2.19
CA ASP A 367 27.85 -10.35 3.44
C ASP A 367 27.58 -11.38 4.57
N LEU A 368 26.89 -12.48 4.26
CA LEU A 368 26.50 -13.52 5.22
C LEU A 368 27.30 -14.83 5.07
N GLY A 369 28.47 -14.77 4.44
CA GLY A 369 29.31 -15.93 4.12
C GLY A 369 28.96 -16.58 2.78
N GLU A 370 29.40 -17.82 2.57
CA GLU A 370 29.08 -18.55 1.34
C GLU A 370 27.62 -19.04 1.36
N THR A 371 26.92 -18.84 0.25
CA THR A 371 25.50 -19.18 0.11
C THR A 371 25.21 -19.82 -1.24
N SER A 372 24.17 -20.63 -1.30
CA SER A 372 23.68 -21.28 -2.51
C SER A 372 22.27 -20.81 -2.84
N LEU A 373 21.94 -20.81 -4.13
CA LEU A 373 20.61 -20.61 -4.68
C LEU A 373 19.96 -21.97 -4.99
N ILE A 374 18.74 -22.16 -4.50
CA ILE A 374 17.94 -23.35 -4.77
C ILE A 374 16.67 -22.94 -5.51
N LEU A 375 16.43 -23.50 -6.68
CA LEU A 375 15.13 -23.47 -7.34
C LEU A 375 14.27 -24.60 -6.77
N ILE A 376 13.05 -24.28 -6.38
CA ILE A 376 11.99 -25.24 -6.07
C ILE A 376 11.00 -25.19 -7.23
N ASP A 377 11.12 -26.12 -8.19
CA ASP A 377 10.30 -26.17 -9.40
C ASP A 377 9.06 -27.04 -9.21
N LEU A 378 7.89 -26.41 -9.01
CA LEU A 378 6.62 -27.14 -8.90
C LEU A 378 6.05 -27.53 -10.27
N GLY A 379 6.66 -27.06 -11.37
CA GLY A 379 6.36 -27.52 -12.73
C GLY A 379 6.82 -28.94 -13.02
N ASN A 380 7.64 -29.53 -12.14
CA ASN A 380 8.23 -30.87 -12.29
C ASN A 380 8.92 -31.06 -13.66
N GLY A 381 9.64 -30.03 -14.13
CA GLY A 381 10.37 -30.05 -15.40
C GLY A 381 9.51 -30.03 -16.66
N GLN A 382 8.19 -29.78 -16.56
CA GLN A 382 7.32 -29.70 -17.74
C GLN A 382 7.63 -28.47 -18.62
N ASN A 383 8.14 -27.40 -18.01
CA ASN A 383 8.64 -26.19 -18.67
C ASN A 383 7.68 -25.66 -19.77
N ARG A 384 6.39 -25.52 -19.43
CA ARG A 384 5.35 -25.13 -20.39
C ARG A 384 5.45 -23.64 -20.77
N LEU A 385 5.36 -23.35 -22.07
CA LEU A 385 5.55 -22.01 -22.65
C LEU A 385 4.28 -21.36 -23.21
N GLY A 386 3.13 -22.03 -23.15
CA GLY A 386 1.86 -21.45 -23.57
C GLY A 386 1.42 -20.33 -22.64
N ALA A 387 0.90 -19.25 -23.21
CA ALA A 387 0.39 -18.06 -22.54
C ALA A 387 1.38 -17.37 -21.59
N THR A 388 2.69 -17.52 -21.83
CA THR A 388 3.76 -16.86 -21.07
C THR A 388 4.05 -15.44 -21.57
N ALA A 389 4.73 -14.64 -20.76
CA ALA A 389 5.32 -13.37 -21.16
C ALA A 389 6.21 -13.53 -22.41
N LEU A 390 6.99 -14.63 -22.49
CA LEU A 390 7.80 -14.96 -23.67
C LEU A 390 6.93 -15.10 -24.93
N ALA A 391 5.85 -15.90 -24.87
CA ALA A 391 4.94 -16.05 -26.01
C ALA A 391 4.33 -14.70 -26.42
N GLN A 392 3.89 -13.91 -25.44
CA GLN A 392 3.25 -12.61 -25.66
C GLN A 392 4.14 -11.60 -26.38
N VAL A 393 5.42 -11.46 -25.97
CA VAL A 393 6.34 -10.49 -26.60
C VAL A 393 6.79 -10.88 -28.01
N TYR A 394 6.50 -12.12 -28.42
CA TYR A 394 6.62 -12.58 -29.82
C TYR A 394 5.27 -12.65 -30.55
N LYS A 395 4.20 -12.07 -29.96
CA LYS A 395 2.83 -12.03 -30.52
C LYS A 395 2.27 -13.43 -30.78
N GLN A 396 2.59 -14.38 -29.91
CA GLN A 396 2.13 -15.76 -29.96
C GLN A 396 1.37 -16.11 -28.68
N LEU A 397 0.56 -17.18 -28.76
CA LEU A 397 -0.09 -17.77 -27.59
C LEU A 397 0.60 -19.06 -27.13
N GLY A 398 1.18 -19.86 -28.03
CA GLY A 398 1.74 -21.17 -27.71
C GLY A 398 0.66 -22.25 -27.51
N ASP A 399 1.06 -23.44 -27.06
CA ASP A 399 0.18 -24.64 -27.00
C ASP A 399 -0.33 -24.93 -25.58
N LYS A 400 0.57 -25.34 -24.67
CA LYS A 400 0.22 -25.75 -23.31
C LYS A 400 0.69 -24.72 -22.29
N PRO A 401 -0.18 -24.20 -21.42
CA PRO A 401 0.20 -23.33 -20.32
C PRO A 401 0.64 -24.11 -19.08
N ALA A 402 1.29 -23.42 -18.15
CA ALA A 402 1.52 -23.89 -16.79
C ALA A 402 0.20 -24.27 -16.07
N ASP A 403 0.28 -25.08 -15.01
CA ASP A 403 -0.86 -25.49 -14.17
C ASP A 403 -0.39 -26.00 -12.80
N VAL A 404 -1.32 -26.15 -11.85
CA VAL A 404 -1.12 -26.87 -10.60
C VAL A 404 -1.43 -28.36 -10.80
N ASP A 405 -0.40 -29.14 -11.14
CA ASP A 405 -0.56 -30.58 -11.39
C ASP A 405 -0.72 -31.41 -10.10
N ASN A 406 -0.22 -30.91 -8.97
CA ASN A 406 -0.25 -31.63 -7.69
C ASN A 406 -0.51 -30.70 -6.49
N ALA A 407 -1.76 -30.68 -6.02
CA ALA A 407 -2.15 -29.90 -4.85
C ALA A 407 -1.38 -30.28 -3.56
N ALA A 408 -1.04 -31.56 -3.38
CA ALA A 408 -0.29 -32.00 -2.20
C ALA A 408 1.15 -31.47 -2.21
N GLN A 409 1.76 -31.35 -3.40
CA GLN A 409 3.10 -30.79 -3.57
C GLN A 409 3.10 -29.27 -3.35
N LEU A 410 2.09 -28.55 -3.84
CA LEU A 410 1.91 -27.12 -3.53
C LEU A 410 1.72 -26.88 -2.03
N LYS A 411 0.94 -27.73 -1.36
CA LYS A 411 0.82 -27.70 0.11
C LYS A 411 2.17 -27.99 0.79
N GLY A 412 2.89 -29.02 0.32
CA GLY A 412 4.21 -29.38 0.83
C GLY A 412 5.23 -28.25 0.66
N PHE A 413 5.19 -27.53 -0.46
CA PHE A 413 5.96 -26.32 -0.71
C PHE A 413 5.69 -25.27 0.36
N PHE A 414 4.44 -24.90 0.58
CA PHE A 414 4.09 -23.92 1.59
C PHE A 414 4.56 -24.36 2.98
N ASP A 415 4.24 -25.60 3.40
CA ASP A 415 4.61 -26.12 4.71
C ASP A 415 6.14 -26.16 4.93
N ALA A 416 6.90 -26.50 3.88
CA ALA A 416 8.36 -26.48 3.92
C ALA A 416 8.90 -25.05 4.07
N VAL A 417 8.42 -24.10 3.26
CA VAL A 417 8.85 -22.69 3.35
C VAL A 417 8.49 -22.12 4.72
N GLN A 418 7.30 -22.41 5.26
CA GLN A 418 6.92 -22.02 6.63
C GLN A 418 7.88 -22.57 7.68
N THR A 419 8.31 -23.83 7.52
CA THR A 419 9.31 -24.43 8.41
C THR A 419 10.66 -23.72 8.30
N LEU A 420 11.09 -23.37 7.10
CA LEU A 420 12.37 -22.70 6.86
C LEU A 420 12.37 -21.25 7.38
N VAL A 421 11.27 -20.51 7.16
CA VAL A 421 11.07 -19.14 7.65
C VAL A 421 11.07 -19.11 9.18
N ARG A 422 10.28 -19.99 9.83
CA ARG A 422 10.20 -20.02 11.30
C ARG A 422 11.56 -20.28 11.95
N ASN A 423 12.39 -21.10 11.32
CA ASN A 423 13.70 -21.49 11.81
C ASN A 423 14.86 -20.63 11.27
N ASP A 424 14.56 -19.47 10.65
CA ASP A 424 15.55 -18.51 10.14
C ASP A 424 16.59 -19.13 9.18
N LYS A 425 16.13 -20.05 8.31
CA LYS A 425 16.98 -20.79 7.36
C LYS A 425 17.09 -20.16 5.98
N LEU A 426 16.22 -19.22 5.65
CA LEU A 426 16.22 -18.51 4.37
C LEU A 426 16.89 -17.15 4.52
N VAL A 427 17.79 -16.84 3.59
CA VAL A 427 18.42 -15.51 3.47
C VAL A 427 17.57 -14.62 2.56
N ALA A 428 17.14 -15.15 1.42
CA ALA A 428 16.31 -14.47 0.45
C ALA A 428 15.30 -15.47 -0.16
N TYR A 429 14.19 -14.95 -0.66
CA TYR A 429 13.12 -15.71 -1.30
C TYR A 429 12.46 -14.85 -2.38
N HIS A 430 12.24 -15.43 -3.56
CA HIS A 430 11.41 -14.84 -4.59
C HIS A 430 10.73 -15.96 -5.40
N ASP A 431 9.43 -15.82 -5.66
CA ASP A 431 8.70 -16.83 -6.42
C ASP A 431 8.89 -16.70 -7.93
N LYS A 432 8.47 -17.73 -8.66
CA LYS A 432 8.50 -17.80 -10.12
C LYS A 432 7.15 -17.36 -10.67
N GLY A 433 7.10 -16.12 -11.16
CA GLY A 433 5.91 -15.49 -11.75
C GLY A 433 6.08 -15.21 -13.25
N ASP A 434 5.57 -14.07 -13.71
CA ASP A 434 5.69 -13.64 -15.10
C ASP A 434 7.16 -13.52 -15.55
N GLY A 435 7.47 -14.05 -16.73
CA GLY A 435 8.82 -14.10 -17.28
C GLY A 435 9.73 -15.20 -16.70
N GLY A 436 9.23 -15.99 -15.75
CA GLY A 436 9.84 -17.24 -15.30
C GLY A 436 11.12 -17.07 -14.48
N LEU A 437 11.92 -18.14 -14.43
CA LEU A 437 13.15 -18.23 -13.63
C LEU A 437 14.13 -17.08 -13.95
N LEU A 438 14.22 -16.68 -15.22
CA LEU A 438 15.08 -15.57 -15.62
C LEU A 438 14.74 -14.29 -14.84
N VAL A 439 13.47 -13.91 -14.82
CA VAL A 439 13.01 -12.68 -14.17
C VAL A 439 13.19 -12.79 -12.67
N THR A 440 12.85 -13.94 -12.06
CA THR A 440 13.09 -14.20 -10.63
C THR A 440 14.56 -13.96 -10.25
N LEU A 441 15.51 -14.53 -11.01
CA LEU A 441 16.94 -14.33 -10.74
C LEU A 441 17.37 -12.88 -10.96
N ALA A 442 16.87 -12.23 -12.02
CA ALA A 442 17.19 -10.84 -12.31
C ALA A 442 16.69 -9.90 -11.20
N GLU A 443 15.44 -10.02 -10.77
CA GLU A 443 14.84 -9.20 -9.71
C GLU A 443 15.50 -9.41 -8.35
N MET A 444 15.85 -10.66 -8.00
CA MET A 444 16.67 -10.96 -6.82
C MET A 444 18.04 -10.26 -6.88
N ALA A 445 18.70 -10.29 -8.03
CA ALA A 445 19.98 -9.60 -8.25
C ALA A 445 19.84 -8.08 -8.20
N PHE A 446 18.71 -7.52 -8.66
CA PHE A 446 18.41 -6.09 -8.57
C PHE A 446 18.20 -5.67 -7.12
N ALA A 447 17.42 -6.41 -6.34
CA ALA A 447 17.14 -6.12 -4.94
C ALA A 447 18.39 -6.26 -4.06
N GLY A 448 19.23 -7.26 -4.32
CA GLY A 448 20.50 -7.47 -3.62
C GLY A 448 21.68 -6.66 -4.18
N HIS A 449 21.49 -5.94 -5.29
CA HIS A 449 22.52 -5.20 -6.03
C HIS A 449 23.83 -5.98 -6.23
N CYS A 450 23.69 -7.26 -6.57
CA CYS A 450 24.81 -8.19 -6.69
C CYS A 450 24.73 -8.98 -8.00
N GLY A 451 25.70 -9.86 -8.23
CA GLY A 451 25.74 -10.77 -9.36
C GLY A 451 25.25 -12.16 -8.97
N ILE A 452 24.90 -12.95 -9.99
CA ILE A 452 24.52 -14.35 -9.84
C ILE A 452 25.30 -15.17 -10.84
N LYS A 453 25.75 -16.34 -10.40
CA LYS A 453 26.25 -17.40 -11.25
C LYS A 453 25.35 -18.61 -11.10
N ALA A 454 24.51 -18.85 -12.11
CA ALA A 454 23.56 -19.95 -12.15
C ALA A 454 23.92 -20.96 -13.25
N ASN A 455 23.63 -22.24 -13.00
CA ASN A 455 23.72 -23.34 -13.94
C ASN A 455 22.37 -24.06 -13.98
N ILE A 456 21.80 -24.19 -15.19
CA ILE A 456 20.47 -24.76 -15.42
C ILE A 456 20.49 -26.16 -16.04
N GLU A 457 21.65 -26.83 -16.09
CA GLU A 457 21.82 -28.17 -16.68
C GLU A 457 20.83 -29.20 -16.11
N THR A 458 20.48 -29.09 -14.83
CA THR A 458 19.54 -30.00 -14.17
C THR A 458 18.07 -29.73 -14.47
N LEU A 459 17.76 -28.67 -15.23
CA LEU A 459 16.38 -28.20 -15.49
C LEU A 459 15.83 -28.66 -16.85
N GLY A 460 16.60 -29.49 -17.57
CA GLY A 460 16.26 -30.05 -18.88
C GLY A 460 17.08 -29.44 -20.02
N ASP A 461 17.04 -30.11 -21.18
CA ASP A 461 17.87 -29.76 -22.35
C ASP A 461 17.41 -28.48 -23.06
N ASP A 462 16.18 -28.02 -22.80
CA ASP A 462 15.57 -26.85 -23.44
C ASP A 462 15.77 -25.60 -22.58
N ALA A 463 16.90 -24.91 -22.80
CA ALA A 463 17.28 -23.72 -22.05
C ALA A 463 16.25 -22.59 -22.12
N LEU A 464 15.60 -22.39 -23.28
CA LEU A 464 14.56 -21.37 -23.44
C LEU A 464 13.36 -21.71 -22.56
N ALA A 465 12.91 -22.96 -22.59
CA ALA A 465 11.79 -23.39 -21.75
C ALA A 465 12.14 -23.36 -20.27
N ALA A 466 13.33 -23.80 -19.86
CA ALA A 466 13.77 -23.78 -18.46
C ALA A 466 13.82 -22.36 -17.86
N LEU A 467 14.16 -21.35 -18.67
CA LEU A 467 14.27 -19.95 -18.22
C LEU A 467 12.94 -19.19 -18.19
N PHE A 468 12.05 -19.44 -19.16
CA PHE A 468 10.86 -18.62 -19.37
C PHE A 468 9.52 -19.31 -19.10
N ASN A 469 9.52 -20.56 -18.64
CA ASN A 469 8.28 -21.16 -18.16
C ASN A 469 7.79 -20.44 -16.90
N GLU A 470 6.47 -20.30 -16.81
CA GLU A 470 5.79 -19.63 -15.70
C GLU A 470 5.04 -20.65 -14.83
N GLU A 471 5.67 -21.81 -14.65
CA GLU A 471 5.23 -22.79 -13.66
C GLU A 471 5.37 -22.20 -12.25
N LEU A 472 4.64 -22.74 -11.27
CA LEU A 472 4.82 -22.31 -9.89
C LEU A 472 6.17 -22.75 -9.34
N GLY A 473 6.66 -22.01 -8.35
CA GLY A 473 7.91 -22.33 -7.68
C GLY A 473 8.54 -21.10 -7.05
N ALA A 474 9.77 -21.26 -6.55
CA ALA A 474 10.55 -20.14 -6.02
C ALA A 474 12.05 -20.40 -6.08
N VAL A 475 12.83 -19.33 -6.07
CA VAL A 475 14.26 -19.36 -5.78
C VAL A 475 14.50 -18.90 -4.35
N VAL A 476 15.27 -19.69 -3.60
CA VAL A 476 15.70 -19.34 -2.24
C VAL A 476 17.21 -19.25 -2.14
N GLN A 477 17.69 -18.26 -1.39
CA GLN A 477 19.09 -18.16 -1.00
C GLN A 477 19.26 -18.74 0.41
N VAL A 478 20.24 -19.63 0.58
CA VAL A 478 20.53 -20.27 1.87
C VAL A 478 22.02 -20.32 2.13
N LYS A 479 22.41 -20.30 3.41
CA LYS A 479 23.82 -20.46 3.80
C LYS A 479 24.31 -21.87 3.49
N ASN A 480 25.56 -22.00 3.02
CA ASN A 480 26.12 -23.27 2.61
C ASN A 480 26.24 -24.29 3.77
N ASP A 481 26.44 -23.81 5.00
CA ASP A 481 26.47 -24.66 6.20
C ASP A 481 25.09 -25.21 6.60
N GLU A 482 24.01 -24.59 6.11
CA GLU A 482 22.61 -25.00 6.32
C GLU A 482 22.00 -25.73 5.11
N LEU A 483 22.69 -25.75 3.96
CA LEU A 483 22.19 -26.28 2.68
C LEU A 483 21.59 -27.68 2.80
N ASN A 484 22.29 -28.61 3.44
CA ASN A 484 21.81 -29.99 3.61
C ASN A 484 20.56 -30.07 4.49
N ALA A 485 20.45 -29.21 5.51
CA ALA A 485 19.28 -29.17 6.39
C ALA A 485 18.05 -28.60 5.64
N VAL A 486 18.28 -27.61 4.77
CA VAL A 486 17.23 -27.06 3.90
C VAL A 486 16.75 -28.12 2.90
N LEU A 487 17.66 -28.78 2.18
CA LEU A 487 17.31 -29.85 1.23
C LEU A 487 16.58 -31.00 1.92
N ALA A 488 17.02 -31.39 3.12
CA ALA A 488 16.32 -32.40 3.93
C ALA A 488 14.91 -31.96 4.32
N THR A 489 14.70 -30.67 4.64
CA THR A 489 13.38 -30.11 4.94
C THR A 489 12.47 -30.14 3.72
N LEU A 490 12.98 -29.78 2.54
CA LEU A 490 12.24 -29.86 1.27
C LEU A 490 11.88 -31.31 0.94
N ALA A 491 12.84 -32.24 1.06
CA ALA A 491 12.62 -33.67 0.84
C ALA A 491 11.57 -34.25 1.79
N ALA A 492 11.58 -33.87 3.07
CA ALA A 492 10.60 -34.30 4.06
C ALA A 492 9.16 -33.88 3.72
N HIS A 493 8.98 -32.84 2.88
CA HIS A 493 7.70 -32.38 2.37
C HIS A 493 7.43 -32.84 0.92
N GLY A 494 8.19 -33.81 0.40
CA GLY A 494 7.98 -34.40 -0.92
C GLY A 494 8.53 -33.57 -2.09
N LEU A 495 9.47 -32.66 -1.84
CA LEU A 495 10.02 -31.73 -2.84
C LEU A 495 11.45 -32.08 -3.29
N GLU A 496 11.95 -33.28 -2.96
CA GLU A 496 13.32 -33.69 -3.30
C GLU A 496 13.60 -33.58 -4.81
N ALA A 497 12.65 -34.03 -5.64
CA ALA A 497 12.76 -33.98 -7.09
C ALA A 497 12.53 -32.58 -7.69
N CYS A 498 12.01 -31.63 -6.90
CA CYS A 498 11.76 -30.24 -7.31
C CYS A 498 12.89 -29.29 -6.90
N ALA A 499 13.75 -29.72 -5.97
CA ALA A 499 14.77 -28.87 -5.37
C ALA A 499 16.08 -29.00 -6.15
N HIS A 500 16.46 -27.94 -6.86
CA HIS A 500 17.67 -27.88 -7.67
C HIS A 500 18.61 -26.82 -7.09
N VAL A 501 19.82 -27.21 -6.69
CA VAL A 501 20.87 -26.23 -6.37
C VAL A 501 21.38 -25.67 -7.69
N ILE A 502 20.99 -24.44 -8.00
CA ILE A 502 21.20 -23.83 -9.33
C ILE A 502 22.37 -22.86 -9.35
N GLY A 503 22.92 -22.42 -8.22
CA GLY A 503 24.02 -21.45 -8.29
C GLY A 503 24.40 -20.78 -6.98
N GLU A 504 25.11 -19.68 -7.11
CA GLU A 504 25.64 -18.86 -6.03
C GLU A 504 25.52 -17.36 -6.37
N VAL A 505 25.73 -16.53 -5.35
CA VAL A 505 25.74 -15.06 -5.47
C VAL A 505 27.17 -14.54 -5.44
N GLU A 506 27.44 -13.46 -6.16
CA GLU A 506 28.75 -12.84 -6.24
C GLU A 506 28.65 -11.33 -5.99
N ALA A 507 29.64 -10.74 -5.30
CA ALA A 507 29.75 -9.28 -5.15
C ALA A 507 30.26 -8.63 -6.46
N SER A 508 29.47 -8.74 -7.52
CA SER A 508 29.77 -8.29 -8.88
C SER A 508 28.55 -7.61 -9.54
N ASP A 509 28.73 -7.12 -10.76
CA ASP A 509 27.65 -6.61 -11.62
C ASP A 509 27.30 -7.62 -12.72
N ARG A 510 27.47 -8.91 -12.49
CA ARG A 510 27.36 -9.95 -13.53
C ARG A 510 26.18 -10.87 -13.28
N LEU A 511 25.30 -11.01 -14.27
CA LEU A 511 24.33 -12.10 -14.35
C LEU A 511 24.88 -13.15 -15.33
N LEU A 512 25.34 -14.28 -14.81
CA LEU A 512 25.84 -15.42 -15.59
C LEU A 512 24.88 -16.61 -15.44
N ILE A 513 24.40 -17.12 -16.57
CA ILE A 513 23.61 -18.34 -16.65
C ILE A 513 24.29 -19.29 -17.63
N THR A 514 24.59 -20.51 -17.18
CA THR A 514 25.20 -21.57 -17.98
C THR A 514 24.33 -22.81 -18.07
N CYS A 515 24.57 -23.64 -19.09
CA CYS A 515 24.13 -25.03 -19.14
C CYS A 515 25.37 -25.92 -19.26
N GLY A 516 25.71 -26.62 -18.19
CA GLY A 516 27.02 -27.27 -18.07
C GLY A 516 28.14 -26.23 -18.17
N GLU A 517 29.03 -26.38 -19.16
CA GLU A 517 30.11 -25.44 -19.47
C GLU A 517 29.71 -24.35 -20.48
N GLU A 518 28.55 -24.46 -21.13
CA GLU A 518 28.09 -23.49 -22.13
C GLU A 518 27.51 -22.23 -21.47
N VAL A 519 27.99 -21.06 -21.89
CA VAL A 519 27.46 -19.76 -21.44
C VAL A 519 26.25 -19.40 -22.29
N LEU A 520 25.08 -19.33 -21.66
CA LEU A 520 23.82 -18.96 -22.32
C LEU A 520 23.58 -17.46 -22.24
N ILE A 521 23.71 -16.89 -21.04
CA ILE A 521 23.57 -15.45 -20.77
C ILE A 521 24.74 -15.01 -19.92
N GLU A 522 25.43 -13.96 -20.36
CA GLU A 522 26.42 -13.25 -19.56
C GLU A 522 26.28 -11.76 -19.82
N ARG A 523 25.66 -11.03 -18.87
CA ARG A 523 25.37 -9.61 -19.02
C ARG A 523 25.58 -8.83 -17.74
N SER A 524 25.64 -7.50 -17.89
CA SER A 524 25.66 -6.60 -16.74
C SER A 524 24.29 -6.63 -16.04
N ARG A 525 24.29 -6.81 -14.73
CA ARG A 525 23.07 -6.72 -13.90
C ARG A 525 22.52 -5.29 -13.95
N THR A 526 23.38 -4.27 -13.94
CA THR A 526 22.99 -2.86 -14.11
C THR A 526 22.34 -2.61 -15.46
N GLU A 527 22.86 -3.19 -16.55
CA GLU A 527 22.24 -3.10 -17.88
C GLU A 527 20.82 -3.69 -17.85
N LEU A 528 20.64 -4.91 -17.35
CA LEU A 528 19.33 -5.56 -17.28
C LEU A 528 18.35 -4.79 -16.37
N ARG A 529 18.83 -4.27 -15.23
CA ARG A 529 18.02 -3.42 -14.34
C ARG A 529 17.57 -2.14 -15.04
N THR A 530 18.43 -1.57 -15.88
CA THR A 530 18.12 -0.36 -16.66
C THR A 530 17.03 -0.66 -17.69
N ILE A 531 17.13 -1.78 -18.40
CA ILE A 531 16.12 -2.23 -19.37
C ILE A 531 14.76 -2.44 -18.68
N TRP A 532 14.76 -3.14 -17.54
CA TRP A 532 13.56 -3.39 -16.74
C TRP A 532 12.91 -2.09 -16.22
N ALA A 533 13.72 -1.05 -15.97
CA ALA A 533 13.26 0.27 -15.52
C ALA A 533 12.71 1.17 -16.64
N GLU A 534 12.87 0.83 -17.92
CA GLU A 534 12.47 1.71 -19.04
C GLU A 534 10.96 2.00 -19.03
N MET A 535 10.12 1.03 -18.68
CA MET A 535 8.67 1.22 -18.64
C MET A 535 8.27 2.25 -17.58
N THR A 536 8.74 2.12 -16.35
CA THR A 536 8.45 3.10 -15.30
C THR A 536 9.03 4.47 -15.63
N HIS A 537 10.20 4.54 -16.28
CA HIS A 537 10.78 5.80 -16.74
C HIS A 537 9.86 6.50 -17.74
N LYS A 538 9.39 5.78 -18.77
CA LYS A 538 8.49 6.33 -19.77
C LYS A 538 7.18 6.80 -19.17
N MET A 539 6.57 6.02 -18.28
CA MET A 539 5.34 6.41 -17.61
C MET A 539 5.50 7.66 -16.76
N GLN A 540 6.57 7.74 -15.96
CA GLN A 540 6.85 8.93 -15.16
C GLN A 540 7.17 10.14 -16.03
N ALA A 541 8.00 10.01 -17.08
CA ALA A 541 8.34 11.13 -17.95
C ALA A 541 7.13 11.68 -18.74
N LEU A 542 6.11 10.84 -19.00
CA LEU A 542 4.86 11.25 -19.63
C LEU A 542 3.87 11.90 -18.64
N ARG A 543 3.91 11.50 -17.36
CA ARG A 543 2.92 11.84 -16.33
C ARG A 543 3.37 12.95 -15.39
N ASP A 544 4.68 13.04 -15.13
CA ASP A 544 5.32 13.84 -14.08
C ASP A 544 6.32 14.83 -14.71
N ASN A 545 7.10 15.54 -13.89
CA ASN A 545 8.24 16.30 -14.40
C ASN A 545 9.29 15.36 -15.01
N SER A 546 9.49 15.46 -16.33
CA SER A 546 10.41 14.59 -17.07
C SER A 546 11.85 14.68 -16.57
N ALA A 547 12.31 15.82 -16.07
CA ALA A 547 13.66 15.96 -15.52
C ALA A 547 13.84 15.12 -14.23
N CYS A 548 12.80 15.01 -13.40
CA CYS A 548 12.82 14.12 -12.23
C CYS A 548 12.84 12.64 -12.67
N ALA A 549 11.99 12.27 -13.64
CA ALA A 549 11.98 10.92 -14.19
C ALA A 549 13.34 10.52 -14.79
N ASP A 550 13.98 11.42 -15.53
CA ASP A 550 15.32 11.22 -16.10
C ASP A 550 16.40 11.05 -15.02
N GLN A 551 16.33 11.84 -13.93
CA GLN A 551 17.26 11.71 -12.79
C GLN A 551 17.11 10.37 -12.07
N GLU A 552 15.87 9.94 -11.79
CA GLU A 552 15.62 8.64 -11.14
C GLU A 552 16.08 7.48 -12.04
N PHE A 553 15.84 7.56 -13.35
CA PHE A 553 16.32 6.56 -14.30
C PHE A 553 17.85 6.55 -14.43
N ALA A 554 18.50 7.71 -14.44
CA ALA A 554 19.96 7.80 -14.50
C ALA A 554 20.62 7.28 -13.22
N ALA A 555 20.05 7.55 -12.04
CA ALA A 555 20.57 7.06 -10.76
C ALA A 555 20.64 5.52 -10.73
N LYS A 556 19.70 4.84 -11.39
CA LYS A 556 19.64 3.38 -11.48
C LYS A 556 20.82 2.74 -12.23
N GLN A 557 21.58 3.53 -12.98
CA GLN A 557 22.73 3.10 -13.78
C GLN A 557 24.06 3.23 -12.99
N ASP A 558 24.08 3.92 -11.85
CA ASP A 558 25.30 4.04 -11.05
C ASP A 558 25.49 2.80 -10.16
N ASN A 559 26.26 1.84 -10.66
CA ASN A 559 26.56 0.62 -9.93
C ASN A 559 27.34 0.85 -8.61
N ARG A 560 27.88 2.05 -8.39
CA ARG A 560 28.60 2.40 -7.15
C ARG A 560 27.67 2.86 -6.03
N ASP A 561 26.38 3.07 -6.32
CA ASP A 561 25.39 3.44 -5.31
C ASP A 561 25.42 2.42 -4.16
N PRO A 562 25.77 2.82 -2.92
CA PRO A 562 25.83 1.89 -1.79
C PRO A 562 24.44 1.56 -1.23
N GLY A 563 23.37 2.14 -1.79
CA GLY A 563 22.02 2.05 -1.25
C GLY A 563 21.87 2.84 0.07
N LEU A 564 20.66 2.80 0.62
CA LEU A 564 20.38 3.34 1.95
C LEU A 564 21.34 2.74 2.98
N ASN A 565 21.85 3.60 3.87
CA ASN A 565 22.76 3.19 4.92
C ASN A 565 22.60 4.10 6.15
N ALA A 566 22.82 3.55 7.34
CA ALA A 566 22.66 4.29 8.58
C ALA A 566 24.00 4.46 9.31
N LYS A 567 24.22 5.67 9.86
CA LYS A 567 25.32 6.02 10.74
C LYS A 567 24.79 6.89 11.87
N LEU A 568 24.73 6.36 13.08
CA LEU A 568 24.17 7.07 14.24
C LEU A 568 25.27 7.64 15.14
N THR A 569 25.04 8.82 15.70
CA THR A 569 25.94 9.48 16.66
C THR A 569 25.60 9.17 18.12
N TYR A 570 24.61 8.32 18.33
CA TYR A 570 24.10 7.89 19.62
C TYR A 570 23.80 6.39 19.58
N ASP A 571 23.63 5.80 20.77
CA ASP A 571 23.16 4.43 20.90
C ASP A 571 21.63 4.37 20.75
N VAL A 572 21.15 3.72 19.69
CA VAL A 572 19.71 3.55 19.42
C VAL A 572 19.00 2.70 20.47
N GLN A 573 19.73 1.85 21.20
CA GLN A 573 19.17 1.03 22.27
C GLN A 573 19.09 1.76 23.61
N ALA A 574 19.78 2.90 23.74
CA ALA A 574 19.75 3.69 24.97
C ALA A 574 18.46 4.50 25.09
N ASP A 575 17.54 4.05 25.95
CA ASP A 575 16.34 4.81 26.32
C ASP A 575 16.68 5.93 27.30
N VAL A 576 16.88 7.14 26.76
CA VAL A 576 17.17 8.33 27.58
C VAL A 576 15.95 8.87 28.31
N ALA A 577 14.74 8.41 27.99
CA ALA A 577 13.51 8.76 28.69
C ALA A 577 13.26 7.86 29.91
N ALA A 578 13.85 6.67 29.97
CA ALA A 578 13.62 5.69 31.04
C ALA A 578 13.74 6.26 32.48
N PRO A 579 14.76 7.07 32.84
CA PRO A 579 14.86 7.64 34.20
C PRO A 579 13.68 8.54 34.58
N TYR A 580 13.01 9.11 33.59
CA TYR A 580 11.88 10.01 33.75
C TYR A 580 10.56 9.24 33.78
N ILE A 581 10.43 8.23 32.92
CA ILE A 581 9.30 7.28 32.92
C ILE A 581 9.21 6.57 34.27
N ALA A 582 10.35 6.14 34.82
CA ALA A 582 10.42 5.45 36.11
C ALA A 582 9.91 6.27 37.30
N LYS A 583 9.82 7.61 37.18
CA LYS A 583 9.20 8.47 38.21
C LYS A 583 7.67 8.36 38.23
N GLY A 584 7.05 7.78 37.20
CA GLY A 584 5.60 7.67 37.05
C GLY A 584 4.88 8.96 36.65
N VAL A 585 5.61 10.06 36.39
CA VAL A 585 5.04 11.34 35.93
C VAL A 585 5.00 11.36 34.40
N ARG A 586 3.80 11.41 33.84
CA ARG A 586 3.55 11.50 32.40
C ARG A 586 3.06 12.91 32.04
N PRO A 587 3.88 13.74 31.36
CA PRO A 587 3.47 15.07 30.93
C PRO A 587 2.38 14.97 29.86
N LYS A 588 1.44 15.92 29.83
CA LYS A 588 0.37 15.92 28.83
C LYS A 588 0.88 16.45 27.50
N MET A 589 0.62 15.67 26.46
CA MET A 589 0.95 15.97 25.07
C MET A 589 -0.34 16.12 24.25
N ALA A 590 -0.61 17.31 23.72
CA ALA A 590 -1.72 17.53 22.81
C ALA A 590 -1.37 16.93 21.43
N ILE A 591 -2.02 15.82 21.08
CA ILE A 591 -1.96 15.21 19.75
C ILE A 591 -2.99 15.92 18.89
N LEU A 592 -2.55 17.00 18.24
CA LEU A 592 -3.44 17.92 17.55
C LEU A 592 -3.81 17.38 16.16
N ARG A 593 -5.10 17.38 15.86
CA ARG A 593 -5.64 17.02 14.56
C ARG A 593 -6.82 17.90 14.12
N GLU A 594 -7.03 17.97 12.81
CA GLU A 594 -8.16 18.62 12.14
C GLU A 594 -8.85 17.59 11.24
N GLN A 595 -10.05 17.90 10.72
CA GLN A 595 -10.70 17.08 9.70
C GLN A 595 -9.75 16.78 8.53
N GLY A 596 -9.64 15.51 8.14
CA GLY A 596 -8.71 15.04 7.10
C GLY A 596 -7.30 14.66 7.58
N VAL A 597 -6.92 14.96 8.83
CA VAL A 597 -5.69 14.45 9.45
C VAL A 597 -5.80 12.94 9.66
N ASN A 598 -4.74 12.18 9.33
CA ASN A 598 -4.79 10.71 9.32
C ASN A 598 -3.58 10.02 9.99
N SER A 599 -2.62 10.78 10.53
CA SER A 599 -1.37 10.24 11.11
C SER A 599 -1.23 10.49 12.61
N HIS A 600 -2.34 10.69 13.31
CA HIS A 600 -2.34 11.09 14.73
C HIS A 600 -2.21 9.91 15.69
N VAL A 601 -2.61 8.70 15.30
CA VAL A 601 -2.58 7.53 16.18
C VAL A 601 -1.14 7.05 16.39
N GLU A 602 -0.36 6.91 15.31
CA GLU A 602 1.06 6.55 15.38
C GLU A 602 1.90 7.65 16.06
N MET A 603 1.52 8.92 15.88
CA MET A 603 2.12 10.04 16.62
C MET A 603 1.88 9.91 18.12
N ALA A 604 0.63 9.63 18.51
CA ALA A 604 0.28 9.37 19.90
C ALA A 604 1.08 8.19 20.47
N ALA A 605 1.18 7.08 19.73
CA ALA A 605 1.93 5.89 20.15
C ALA A 605 3.43 6.18 20.37
N ALA A 606 4.05 6.97 19.51
CA ALA A 606 5.46 7.35 19.65
C ALA A 606 5.70 8.20 20.91
N PHE A 607 4.85 9.19 21.19
CA PHE A 607 4.92 9.99 22.42
C PHE A 607 4.55 9.17 23.66
N ASP A 608 3.56 8.28 23.59
CA ASP A 608 3.17 7.40 24.69
C ASP A 608 4.33 6.49 25.11
N ARG A 609 5.02 5.90 24.13
CA ARG A 609 6.23 5.09 24.34
C ARG A 609 7.37 5.89 24.99
N ALA A 610 7.48 7.18 24.66
CA ALA A 610 8.45 8.08 25.30
C ALA A 610 8.03 8.54 26.71
N GLY A 611 6.84 8.17 27.19
CA GLY A 611 6.40 8.45 28.56
C GLY A 611 5.45 9.63 28.72
N PHE A 612 4.76 10.05 27.65
CA PHE A 612 3.77 11.12 27.70
C PHE A 612 2.35 10.60 27.88
N ASP A 613 1.49 11.42 28.47
CA ASP A 613 0.04 11.23 28.41
C ASP A 613 -0.46 11.88 27.12
N ALA A 614 -0.59 11.07 26.06
CA ALA A 614 -0.97 11.51 24.73
C ALA A 614 -2.50 11.69 24.66
N VAL A 615 -2.94 12.92 24.41
CA VAL A 615 -4.36 13.29 24.42
C VAL A 615 -4.80 13.67 23.01
N ASP A 616 -5.86 13.04 22.50
CA ASP A 616 -6.51 13.44 21.25
C ASP A 616 -7.11 14.85 21.42
N VAL A 617 -6.59 15.82 20.68
CA VAL A 617 -7.11 17.19 20.66
C VAL A 617 -7.51 17.52 19.23
N HIS A 618 -8.81 17.47 18.98
CA HIS A 618 -9.34 17.90 17.70
C HIS A 618 -9.55 19.41 17.69
N MET A 619 -9.47 20.05 16.52
CA MET A 619 -9.71 21.49 16.42
C MET A 619 -11.12 21.90 16.90
N SER A 620 -12.13 21.02 16.85
CA SER A 620 -13.45 21.31 17.45
C SER A 620 -13.36 21.54 18.95
N ASP A 621 -12.52 20.78 19.64
CA ASP A 621 -12.38 20.88 21.09
C ASP A 621 -11.86 22.27 21.49
N ILE A 622 -10.93 22.81 20.70
CA ILE A 622 -10.36 24.15 20.91
C ILE A 622 -11.38 25.23 20.52
N LEU A 623 -11.99 25.10 19.33
CA LEU A 623 -12.89 26.10 18.76
C LEU A 623 -14.20 26.24 19.57
N THR A 624 -14.64 25.18 20.24
CA THR A 624 -15.83 25.19 21.10
C THR A 624 -15.49 25.41 22.58
N GLY A 625 -14.21 25.52 22.94
CA GLY A 625 -13.74 25.74 24.31
C GLY A 625 -13.85 24.51 25.22
N GLN A 626 -14.06 23.32 24.67
CA GLN A 626 -14.01 22.05 25.42
C GLN A 626 -12.60 21.72 25.92
N THR A 627 -11.57 22.18 25.20
CA THR A 627 -10.17 22.03 25.56
C THR A 627 -9.45 23.38 25.51
N VAL A 628 -8.52 23.59 26.45
CA VAL A 628 -7.62 24.76 26.49
C VAL A 628 -6.16 24.34 26.44
N LEU A 629 -5.35 25.01 25.61
CA LEU A 629 -3.94 24.63 25.38
C LEU A 629 -3.04 24.82 26.62
N ASP A 630 -3.44 25.67 27.57
CA ASP A 630 -2.72 25.89 28.83
C ASP A 630 -2.55 24.62 29.68
N ALA A 631 -3.42 23.63 29.49
CA ALA A 631 -3.36 22.37 30.22
C ALA A 631 -2.20 21.45 29.78
N TYR A 632 -1.53 21.77 28.66
CA TYR A 632 -0.53 20.90 28.02
C TYR A 632 0.88 21.45 28.17
N GLN A 633 1.84 20.52 28.19
CA GLN A 633 3.28 20.82 28.24
C GLN A 633 3.92 20.74 26.85
N GLY A 634 3.33 19.96 25.96
CA GLY A 634 3.74 19.87 24.56
C GLY A 634 2.54 19.78 23.63
N LEU A 635 2.74 20.18 22.37
CA LEU A 635 1.77 20.07 21.29
C LEU A 635 2.44 19.51 20.05
N VAL A 636 1.77 18.58 19.36
CA VAL A 636 2.20 18.09 18.05
C VAL A 636 1.07 18.25 17.04
N ALA A 637 1.34 18.96 15.95
CA ALA A 637 0.47 18.99 14.80
C ALA A 637 0.80 17.80 13.89
N CYS A 638 -0.17 16.91 13.70
CA CYS A 638 0.02 15.64 13.01
C CYS A 638 -0.09 15.76 11.49
N GLY A 639 0.38 14.74 10.77
CA GLY A 639 0.29 14.67 9.31
C GLY A 639 -1.05 14.15 8.76
N GLY A 640 -1.30 14.40 7.49
CA GLY A 640 -2.50 13.97 6.76
C GLY A 640 -2.85 14.94 5.64
N PHE A 641 -4.14 15.03 5.31
CA PHE A 641 -4.66 15.88 4.25
C PHE A 641 -5.79 16.75 4.80
N SER A 642 -5.47 17.65 5.73
CA SER A 642 -6.52 18.50 6.32
C SER A 642 -7.26 19.27 5.22
N TYR A 643 -8.60 19.19 5.20
CA TYR A 643 -9.43 19.74 4.12
C TYR A 643 -9.07 19.25 2.70
N GLY A 644 -8.44 18.08 2.56
CA GLY A 644 -7.98 17.55 1.27
C GLY A 644 -6.89 18.40 0.61
N ASP A 645 -6.15 19.20 1.39
CA ASP A 645 -5.16 20.19 0.95
C ASP A 645 -5.71 21.26 -0.03
N VAL A 646 -7.03 21.42 -0.10
CA VAL A 646 -7.67 22.47 -0.89
C VAL A 646 -7.28 23.84 -0.34
N LEU A 647 -7.01 24.80 -1.23
CA LEU A 647 -6.43 26.12 -0.92
C LEU A 647 -4.94 26.11 -0.50
N GLY A 648 -4.27 24.97 -0.63
CA GLY A 648 -2.87 24.73 -0.27
C GLY A 648 -2.74 23.92 1.02
N ALA A 649 -1.79 22.98 1.06
CA ALA A 649 -1.66 22.05 2.16
C ALA A 649 -1.38 22.77 3.51
N GLY A 650 -2.14 22.42 4.55
CA GLY A 650 -2.09 23.04 5.88
C GLY A 650 -2.62 24.47 5.96
N GLU A 651 -3.00 25.12 4.85
CA GLU A 651 -3.48 26.51 4.83
C GLU A 651 -4.87 26.64 5.45
N GLY A 652 -5.79 25.73 5.13
CA GLY A 652 -7.15 25.71 5.70
C GLY A 652 -7.13 25.60 7.23
N TRP A 653 -6.31 24.68 7.74
CA TRP A 653 -6.11 24.47 9.18
C TRP A 653 -5.47 25.68 9.86
N ALA A 654 -4.40 26.25 9.29
CA ALA A 654 -3.77 27.45 9.86
C ALA A 654 -4.73 28.65 9.87
N LYS A 655 -5.47 28.88 8.78
CA LYS A 655 -6.41 30.00 8.67
C LYS A 655 -7.62 29.85 9.58
N SER A 656 -8.10 28.62 9.83
CA SER A 656 -9.19 28.39 10.80
C SER A 656 -8.78 28.83 12.21
N ILE A 657 -7.50 28.63 12.58
CA ILE A 657 -6.91 29.15 13.82
C ILE A 657 -6.80 30.68 13.77
N LEU A 658 -6.18 31.24 12.72
CA LEU A 658 -5.91 32.68 12.63
C LEU A 658 -7.18 33.55 12.61
N PHE A 659 -8.27 33.04 12.03
CA PHE A 659 -9.53 33.76 11.89
C PHE A 659 -10.51 33.52 13.04
N ASN A 660 -10.18 32.63 13.97
CA ASN A 660 -10.91 32.45 15.22
C ASN A 660 -10.13 33.09 16.38
N ALA A 661 -10.69 34.14 16.99
CA ALA A 661 -9.98 34.91 18.02
C ALA A 661 -9.55 34.05 19.23
N GLN A 662 -10.40 33.13 19.69
CA GLN A 662 -10.12 32.25 20.82
C GLN A 662 -9.01 31.24 20.49
N ALA A 663 -9.06 30.60 19.31
CA ALA A 663 -8.02 29.67 18.90
C ALA A 663 -6.69 30.41 18.73
N ARG A 664 -6.68 31.51 17.98
CA ARG A 664 -5.49 32.34 17.76
C ARG A 664 -4.80 32.72 19.07
N GLU A 665 -5.56 33.24 20.04
CA GLU A 665 -5.03 33.65 21.34
C GLU A 665 -4.41 32.46 22.09
N GLN A 666 -5.09 31.31 22.12
CA GLN A 666 -4.56 30.12 22.79
C GLN A 666 -3.25 29.62 22.17
N PHE A 667 -3.15 29.57 20.83
CA PHE A 667 -1.93 29.14 20.15
C PHE A 667 -0.78 30.12 20.40
N GLU A 668 -1.04 31.43 20.28
CA GLU A 668 -0.04 32.47 20.54
C GLU A 668 0.49 32.40 21.98
N GLN A 669 -0.40 32.28 22.97
CA GLN A 669 -0.03 32.12 24.38
C GLN A 669 0.79 30.84 24.61
N PHE A 670 0.39 29.73 23.99
CA PHE A 670 1.11 28.46 24.09
C PHE A 670 2.55 28.55 23.55
N PHE A 671 2.78 29.23 22.42
CA PHE A 671 4.12 29.37 21.84
C PHE A 671 5.00 30.37 22.62
N GLN A 672 4.41 31.38 23.27
CA GLN A 672 5.12 32.36 24.10
C GLN A 672 5.57 31.82 25.46
N ARG A 673 4.88 30.80 25.98
CA ARG A 673 5.29 30.09 27.20
C ARG A 673 6.71 29.53 27.05
N LYS A 674 7.52 29.60 28.11
CA LYS A 674 8.92 29.13 28.10
C LYS A 674 9.08 27.67 28.53
N ASP A 675 8.01 27.08 29.05
CA ASP A 675 7.91 25.71 29.55
C ASP A 675 7.24 24.76 28.55
N THR A 676 6.96 25.22 27.32
CA THR A 676 6.31 24.45 26.27
C THR A 676 7.26 24.08 25.13
N PHE A 677 6.91 23.01 24.43
CA PHE A 677 7.54 22.62 23.16
C PHE A 677 6.50 22.23 22.11
N SER A 678 6.87 22.31 20.83
CA SER A 678 5.98 21.92 19.74
C SER A 678 6.68 21.22 18.59
N LEU A 679 5.96 20.28 17.97
CA LEU A 679 6.39 19.57 16.78
C LEU A 679 5.32 19.73 15.68
N GLY A 680 5.73 19.98 14.44
CA GLY A 680 4.87 19.85 13.27
C GLY A 680 5.44 18.83 12.31
N VAL A 681 4.66 17.81 11.94
CA VAL A 681 5.08 16.78 11.00
C VAL A 681 4.20 16.81 9.75
N CYS A 682 4.81 16.84 8.57
CA CYS A 682 4.14 16.85 7.26
C CYS A 682 3.04 17.93 7.17
N ASN A 683 1.76 17.58 7.23
CA ASN A 683 0.66 18.54 7.24
C ASN A 683 0.68 19.49 8.44
N GLY A 684 1.12 19.01 9.60
CA GLY A 684 1.39 19.86 10.76
C GLY A 684 2.60 20.77 10.57
N CYS A 685 3.62 20.36 9.82
CA CYS A 685 4.75 21.22 9.42
C CYS A 685 4.26 22.36 8.52
N GLN A 686 3.45 22.03 7.51
CA GLN A 686 2.82 23.01 6.64
C GLN A 686 1.93 23.98 7.42
N MET A 687 1.06 23.48 8.29
CA MET A 687 0.18 24.30 9.14
C MET A 687 0.98 25.25 10.03
N LEU A 688 1.98 24.75 10.77
CA LEU A 688 2.80 25.60 11.64
C LEU A 688 3.64 26.62 10.85
N SER A 689 4.08 26.30 9.63
CA SER A 689 4.77 27.25 8.75
C SER A 689 3.87 28.45 8.38
N ASN A 690 2.57 28.21 8.23
CA ASN A 690 1.56 29.25 7.99
C ASN A 690 1.15 30.01 9.27
N LEU A 691 1.50 29.49 10.45
CA LEU A 691 1.32 30.16 11.75
C LEU A 691 2.59 30.86 12.26
N ARG A 692 3.66 30.98 11.45
CA ARG A 692 4.95 31.52 11.88
C ARG A 692 4.86 32.88 12.60
N ASP A 693 3.87 33.71 12.28
CA ASP A 693 3.67 35.03 12.89
C ASP A 693 3.25 34.93 14.38
N LEU A 694 2.73 33.78 14.83
CA LEU A 694 2.41 33.49 16.23
C LEU A 694 3.55 32.79 16.97
N ILE A 695 4.61 32.36 16.26
CA ILE A 695 5.67 31.50 16.78
C ILE A 695 6.97 32.31 16.92
N PRO A 696 7.42 32.61 18.16
CA PRO A 696 8.67 33.35 18.35
C PRO A 696 9.88 32.64 17.73
N GLY A 697 10.70 33.38 16.95
CA GLY A 697 11.91 32.83 16.34
C GLY A 697 11.68 32.03 15.06
N ALA A 698 10.48 32.09 14.47
CA ALA A 698 10.10 31.44 13.21
C ALA A 698 10.07 32.40 12.00
N GLU A 699 10.62 33.63 12.12
CA GLU A 699 10.49 34.69 11.10
C GLU A 699 11.12 34.31 9.75
N LEU A 700 12.11 33.40 9.77
CA LEU A 700 12.80 32.90 8.60
C LEU A 700 12.21 31.61 8.03
N TRP A 701 11.11 31.09 8.59
CA TRP A 701 10.57 29.83 8.09
C TRP A 701 10.05 29.97 6.65
N PRO A 702 10.37 29.00 5.78
CA PRO A 702 9.91 28.97 4.41
C PRO A 702 8.42 28.57 4.33
N ARG A 703 7.89 28.58 3.11
CA ARG A 703 6.64 27.87 2.79
C ARG A 703 6.98 26.46 2.31
N PHE A 704 5.98 25.58 2.37
CA PHE A 704 6.04 24.26 1.77
C PHE A 704 4.98 24.19 0.67
N VAL A 705 5.41 23.82 -0.55
CA VAL A 705 4.58 23.87 -1.76
C VAL A 705 4.76 22.61 -2.58
N ARG A 706 4.02 22.51 -3.69
CA ARG A 706 4.09 21.41 -4.66
C ARG A 706 5.52 20.96 -4.95
N ASN A 707 5.74 19.65 -4.87
CA ASN A 707 7.00 18.99 -5.20
C ASN A 707 7.45 19.35 -6.62
N GLU A 708 8.76 19.40 -6.85
CA GLU A 708 9.32 19.64 -8.18
C GLU A 708 8.94 18.54 -9.20
N SER A 709 8.69 17.31 -8.74
CA SER A 709 8.20 16.21 -9.57
C SER A 709 6.77 16.40 -10.07
N ASP A 710 6.03 17.36 -9.49
CA ASP A 710 4.58 17.54 -9.64
C ASP A 710 3.76 16.28 -9.25
N ARG A 711 4.33 15.44 -8.39
CA ARG A 711 3.74 14.19 -7.94
C ARG A 711 3.79 14.06 -6.41
N PHE A 712 2.85 13.29 -5.87
CA PHE A 712 2.95 12.79 -4.50
C PHE A 712 4.10 11.80 -4.39
N GLU A 713 4.93 11.94 -3.36
CA GLU A 713 6.10 11.09 -3.17
C GLU A 713 5.99 10.30 -1.87
N ALA A 714 5.67 9.02 -1.99
CA ALA A 714 5.84 8.03 -0.94
C ALA A 714 7.22 7.36 -1.08
N ARG A 715 8.19 7.82 -0.28
CA ARG A 715 9.59 7.37 -0.35
C ARG A 715 10.10 6.97 1.03
N PHE A 716 11.15 6.16 1.04
CA PHE A 716 11.95 5.93 2.23
C PHE A 716 13.31 6.57 1.97
N SER A 717 13.44 7.84 2.38
CA SER A 717 14.52 8.73 1.94
C SER A 717 15.60 8.84 2.99
N LEU A 718 16.85 9.02 2.55
CA LEU A 718 17.98 9.20 3.45
C LEU A 718 18.08 10.67 3.88
N VAL A 719 18.25 10.89 5.19
CA VAL A 719 18.45 12.23 5.74
C VAL A 719 19.62 12.28 6.70
N GLU A 720 20.19 13.47 6.86
CA GLU A 720 21.18 13.79 7.89
C GLU A 720 20.63 14.84 8.86
N VAL A 721 20.72 14.54 10.16
CA VAL A 721 20.38 15.47 11.23
C VAL A 721 21.48 16.52 11.35
N GLN A 722 21.10 17.79 11.20
CA GLN A 722 22.01 18.93 11.26
C GLN A 722 22.17 19.42 12.70
N LYS A 723 23.31 20.07 12.98
CA LYS A 723 23.49 20.77 14.25
C LYS A 723 22.57 21.99 14.28
N SER A 724 21.60 22.01 15.19
CA SER A 724 20.65 23.10 15.38
C SER A 724 20.24 23.22 16.86
N PRO A 725 19.50 24.28 17.25
CA PRO A 725 18.95 24.42 18.61
C PRO A 725 17.87 23.38 18.98
N SER A 726 17.34 22.61 18.01
CA SER A 726 16.16 21.76 18.20
C SER A 726 16.34 20.80 19.38
N LEU A 727 15.44 20.88 20.36
CA LEU A 727 15.46 19.96 21.50
C LEU A 727 15.21 18.51 21.09
N PHE A 728 14.43 18.29 20.01
CA PHE A 728 14.10 16.95 19.51
C PHE A 728 15.34 16.24 18.97
N PHE A 729 16.32 16.98 18.44
CA PHE A 729 17.52 16.42 17.82
C PHE A 729 18.77 16.53 18.70
N SER A 730 18.60 16.75 20.01
CA SER A 730 19.70 16.75 20.95
C SER A 730 20.52 15.45 20.85
N GLU A 731 21.84 15.58 20.74
CA GLU A 731 22.81 14.48 20.57
C GLU A 731 22.69 13.67 19.25
N MET A 732 21.77 14.04 18.35
CA MET A 732 21.56 13.34 17.07
C MET A 732 22.32 13.96 15.89
N ALA A 733 22.87 15.17 16.04
CA ALA A 733 23.56 15.89 14.96
C ALA A 733 24.72 15.07 14.34
N GLY A 734 24.73 14.96 13.01
CA GLY A 734 25.66 14.12 12.24
C GLY A 734 25.18 12.68 12.05
N SER A 735 24.03 12.30 12.62
CA SER A 735 23.39 11.02 12.32
C SER A 735 22.78 11.05 10.93
N ARG A 736 23.00 9.97 10.18
CA ARG A 736 22.40 9.68 8.88
C ARG A 736 21.56 8.42 8.99
N MET A 737 20.28 8.49 8.64
CA MET A 737 19.38 7.33 8.64
C MET A 737 18.19 7.59 7.72
N PRO A 738 17.55 6.54 7.20
CA PRO A 738 16.37 6.69 6.37
C PRO A 738 15.13 7.07 7.21
N ILE A 739 14.15 7.69 6.56
CA ILE A 739 12.89 8.12 7.17
C ILE A 739 11.75 8.01 6.16
N ALA A 740 10.53 7.77 6.65
CA ALA A 740 9.33 7.78 5.80
C ALA A 740 9.05 9.20 5.27
N VAL A 741 8.79 9.29 3.98
CA VAL A 741 8.37 10.49 3.26
C VAL A 741 7.05 10.19 2.57
N SER A 742 6.05 11.05 2.74
CA SER A 742 4.72 10.91 2.13
C SER A 742 4.05 12.27 1.99
N HIS A 743 4.37 13.00 0.91
CA HIS A 743 3.80 14.33 0.67
C HIS A 743 3.76 14.69 -0.82
N GLY A 744 2.77 15.49 -1.22
CA GLY A 744 2.71 16.15 -2.54
C GLY A 744 3.19 17.61 -2.52
N GLU A 745 3.23 18.23 -1.34
CA GLU A 745 3.57 19.65 -1.15
C GLU A 745 4.67 19.83 -0.09
N GLY A 746 5.80 19.15 -0.26
CA GLY A 746 6.92 19.21 0.69
C GLY A 746 8.09 20.09 0.26
N ARG A 747 8.02 20.73 -0.90
CA ARG A 747 9.14 21.53 -1.42
C ARG A 747 9.26 22.83 -0.65
N VAL A 748 10.43 23.11 -0.11
CA VAL A 748 10.77 24.37 0.55
C VAL A 748 10.78 25.50 -0.48
N GLU A 749 9.91 26.49 -0.29
CA GLU A 749 9.86 27.73 -1.08
C GLU A 749 10.32 28.92 -0.25
N VAL A 750 11.32 29.62 -0.78
CA VAL A 750 11.89 30.85 -0.21
C VAL A 750 11.51 32.05 -1.07
N ARG A 751 11.41 33.24 -0.46
CA ARG A 751 11.07 34.48 -1.19
C ARG A 751 12.12 34.84 -2.24
N ASP A 752 13.39 34.66 -1.91
CA ASP A 752 14.54 34.99 -2.75
C ASP A 752 15.81 34.31 -2.19
N ALA A 753 16.94 34.50 -2.88
CA ALA A 753 18.23 33.98 -2.46
C ALA A 753 18.75 34.56 -1.12
N GLN A 754 18.37 35.79 -0.77
CA GLN A 754 18.76 36.38 0.52
C GLN A 754 18.01 35.70 1.67
N HIS A 755 16.74 35.36 1.47
CA HIS A 755 15.96 34.58 2.43
C HIS A 755 16.58 33.20 2.68
N LEU A 756 16.98 32.48 1.61
CA LEU A 756 17.67 31.20 1.76
C LEU A 756 19.00 31.35 2.49
N ALA A 757 19.81 32.35 2.14
CA ALA A 757 21.07 32.61 2.83
C ALA A 757 20.85 32.94 4.31
N ALA A 758 19.79 33.68 4.66
CA ALA A 758 19.44 33.98 6.04
C ALA A 758 19.03 32.71 6.83
N ILE A 759 18.25 31.81 6.21
CA ILE A 759 17.92 30.50 6.79
C ILE A 759 19.18 29.67 7.05
N GLU A 760 20.13 29.66 6.12
CA GLU A 760 21.38 28.94 6.30
C GLU A 760 22.24 29.53 7.42
N GLN A 761 22.31 30.86 7.50
CA GLN A 761 23.10 31.57 8.50
C GLN A 761 22.49 31.56 9.90
N SER A 762 21.18 31.32 10.04
CA SER A 762 20.50 31.27 11.33
C SER A 762 20.93 30.08 12.20
N GLY A 763 21.46 29.02 11.57
CA GLY A 763 21.75 27.74 12.23
C GLY A 763 20.50 26.95 12.63
N THR A 764 19.34 27.26 12.07
CA THR A 764 18.06 26.62 12.44
C THR A 764 17.61 25.50 11.50
N VAL A 765 18.35 25.20 10.43
CA VAL A 765 18.10 24.01 9.61
C VAL A 765 18.41 22.77 10.45
N ALA A 766 17.43 21.88 10.60
CA ALA A 766 17.48 20.74 11.50
C ALA A 766 17.71 19.41 10.77
N ILE A 767 17.17 19.25 9.56
CA ILE A 767 17.30 18.02 8.77
C ILE A 767 17.49 18.36 7.29
N ARG A 768 18.38 17.61 6.63
CA ARG A 768 18.57 17.65 5.18
C ARG A 768 18.42 16.27 4.54
N PHE A 769 17.89 16.22 3.33
CA PHE A 769 18.04 15.04 2.46
C PHE A 769 19.50 14.88 2.06
N VAL A 770 19.94 13.64 1.95
CA VAL A 770 21.26 13.28 1.45
C VAL A 770 21.12 12.15 0.43
N ASP A 771 22.02 12.09 -0.54
CA ASP A 771 22.15 10.90 -1.38
C ASP A 771 22.71 9.72 -0.58
N ASN A 772 22.74 8.54 -1.19
CA ASN A 772 23.26 7.32 -0.56
C ASN A 772 24.77 7.41 -0.25
N PHE A 773 25.51 8.32 -0.88
CA PHE A 773 26.91 8.62 -0.54
C PHE A 773 27.04 9.53 0.69
N GLY A 774 25.93 10.09 1.18
CA GLY A 774 25.85 10.95 2.34
C GLY A 774 26.10 12.42 2.06
N GLN A 775 26.00 12.87 0.81
CA GLN A 775 26.12 14.28 0.45
C GLN A 775 24.73 14.92 0.39
N PRO A 776 24.54 16.12 0.96
CA PRO A 776 23.31 16.89 0.76
C PRO A 776 23.02 17.08 -0.73
N THR A 777 21.80 16.77 -1.15
CA THR A 777 21.47 16.71 -2.58
C THR A 777 20.14 17.37 -2.93
N GLN A 778 20.04 17.86 -4.15
CA GLN A 778 18.79 18.27 -4.79
C GLN A 778 18.37 17.30 -5.91
N ALA A 779 19.16 16.25 -6.15
CA ALA A 779 18.84 15.25 -7.16
C ALA A 779 17.68 14.36 -6.69
N TYR A 780 16.70 14.19 -7.56
CA TYR A 780 15.57 13.30 -7.37
C TYR A 780 15.97 11.84 -7.67
N PRO A 781 15.46 10.84 -6.93
CA PRO A 781 14.51 10.94 -5.81
C PRO A 781 15.18 10.99 -4.42
N SER A 782 16.53 11.07 -4.33
CA SER A 782 17.24 11.17 -3.05
C SER A 782 16.77 12.40 -2.24
N ASN A 783 16.56 13.52 -2.93
CA ASN A 783 15.69 14.60 -2.49
C ASN A 783 14.35 14.48 -3.23
N PRO A 784 13.28 14.01 -2.57
CA PRO A 784 12.04 13.66 -3.24
C PRO A 784 11.23 14.88 -3.70
N ASN A 785 11.49 16.08 -3.18
CA ASN A 785 10.62 17.23 -3.43
C ASN A 785 11.31 18.43 -4.09
N GLY A 786 12.62 18.40 -4.30
CA GLY A 786 13.38 19.49 -4.93
C GLY A 786 13.67 20.66 -3.98
N SER A 787 13.68 20.44 -2.67
CA SER A 787 13.94 21.52 -1.71
C SER A 787 15.37 22.06 -1.83
N PRO A 788 15.57 23.40 -1.88
CA PRO A 788 16.89 24.00 -1.99
C PRO A 788 17.78 23.62 -0.81
N ASN A 789 19.07 23.42 -1.08
CA ASN A 789 20.08 22.94 -0.12
C ASN A 789 19.64 21.69 0.65
N ALA A 790 18.75 20.89 0.05
CA ALA A 790 18.20 19.67 0.63
C ALA A 790 17.38 19.86 1.93
N ILE A 791 16.94 21.07 2.25
CA ILE A 791 16.24 21.37 3.52
C ILE A 791 14.92 20.60 3.60
N THR A 792 14.66 19.94 4.73
CA THR A 792 13.37 19.26 4.97
C THR A 792 12.84 19.39 6.40
N GLY A 793 13.57 20.08 7.27
CA GLY A 793 13.12 20.44 8.61
C GLY A 793 13.88 21.62 9.18
N LEU A 794 13.17 22.44 9.97
CA LEU A 794 13.69 23.63 10.62
C LEU A 794 13.22 23.70 12.07
N THR A 795 13.92 24.49 12.88
CA THR A 795 13.53 24.80 14.25
C THR A 795 13.46 26.31 14.50
N THR A 796 12.93 26.73 15.64
CA THR A 796 13.02 28.11 16.13
C THR A 796 14.39 28.41 16.72
N GLN A 797 14.74 29.69 16.86
CA GLN A 797 16.02 30.11 17.45
C GLN A 797 16.26 29.57 18.87
N ASP A 798 15.18 29.36 19.65
CA ASP A 798 15.24 28.80 21.00
C ASP A 798 15.12 27.26 21.02
N GLY A 799 14.91 26.62 19.87
CA GLY A 799 14.88 25.17 19.72
C GLY A 799 13.61 24.46 20.19
N ARG A 800 12.61 25.20 20.70
CA ARG A 800 11.40 24.61 21.31
C ARG A 800 10.34 24.20 20.31
N VAL A 801 10.32 24.82 19.14
CA VAL A 801 9.43 24.41 18.05
C VAL A 801 10.25 23.85 16.90
N THR A 802 9.90 22.66 16.43
CA THR A 802 10.51 22.03 15.28
C THR A 802 9.44 21.63 14.28
N ILE A 803 9.69 21.88 13.00
CA ILE A 803 8.83 21.46 11.90
C ILE A 803 9.64 20.62 10.92
N MET A 804 9.05 19.54 10.40
CA MET A 804 9.67 18.68 9.41
C MET A 804 8.65 18.00 8.50
N MET A 805 9.00 17.83 7.23
CA MET A 805 8.13 17.13 6.27
C MET A 805 8.11 15.60 6.44
N PRO A 806 9.25 14.91 6.66
CA PRO A 806 9.26 13.46 6.83
C PRO A 806 8.58 13.02 8.13
N HIS A 807 8.17 11.75 8.20
CA HIS A 807 7.37 11.17 9.29
C HIS A 807 8.21 10.26 10.21
N PRO A 808 8.82 10.80 11.30
CA PRO A 808 9.57 9.99 12.26
C PRO A 808 8.67 9.03 13.07
N GLU A 809 7.42 9.40 13.30
CA GLU A 809 6.41 8.65 14.04
C GLU A 809 5.89 7.42 13.28
N ARG A 810 6.11 7.35 11.96
CA ARG A 810 5.76 6.16 11.18
C ARG A 810 6.86 5.09 11.22
N VAL A 811 8.05 5.46 11.69
CA VAL A 811 9.26 4.60 11.67
C VAL A 811 10.02 4.60 13.01
N PHE A 812 9.34 4.94 14.11
CA PHE A 812 9.92 4.87 15.46
C PHE A 812 10.17 3.41 15.91
N ARG A 813 9.43 2.46 15.33
CA ARG A 813 9.66 1.01 15.47
C ARG A 813 10.55 0.55 14.33
N THR A 814 11.59 -0.23 14.63
CA THR A 814 12.47 -0.81 13.61
C THR A 814 11.68 -1.62 12.59
N VAL A 815 10.72 -2.42 13.05
CA VAL A 815 9.89 -3.27 12.19
C VAL A 815 9.06 -2.51 11.17
N ALA A 816 8.79 -1.22 11.37
CA ALA A 816 8.06 -0.38 10.42
C ALA A 816 8.98 0.35 9.42
N ASN A 817 10.30 0.10 9.48
CA ASN A 817 11.24 0.64 8.50
C ASN A 817 11.31 -0.30 7.29
N SER A 818 10.99 0.21 6.09
CA SER A 818 11.06 -0.54 4.83
C SER A 818 12.42 -1.25 4.63
N TRP A 819 13.50 -0.58 5.05
CA TRP A 819 14.82 -1.19 5.20
C TRP A 819 15.47 -0.69 6.49
N HIS A 820 16.25 -1.53 7.16
CA HIS A 820 17.06 -1.13 8.30
C HIS A 820 18.30 -2.03 8.43
N PRO A 821 19.35 -1.58 9.15
CA PRO A 821 20.44 -2.45 9.55
C PRO A 821 19.97 -3.63 10.40
N ASP A 822 20.54 -4.82 10.18
CA ASP A 822 20.15 -6.07 10.86
C ASP A 822 20.31 -6.02 12.40
N ASN A 823 21.20 -5.15 12.90
CA ASN A 823 21.54 -5.08 14.32
C ASN A 823 20.63 -4.17 15.15
N TRP A 824 19.58 -3.59 14.56
CA TRP A 824 18.62 -2.78 15.30
C TRP A 824 17.66 -3.68 16.10
N GLY A 825 17.43 -3.33 17.37
CA GLY A 825 16.38 -3.90 18.21
C GLY A 825 15.01 -3.30 17.90
N GLU A 826 14.12 -3.21 18.90
CA GLU A 826 12.74 -2.73 18.68
C GLU A 826 12.66 -1.24 18.31
N ASN A 827 13.42 -0.40 19.00
CA ASN A 827 13.43 1.03 18.73
C ASN A 827 14.22 1.30 17.44
N GLY A 828 13.55 1.92 16.47
CA GLY A 828 14.21 2.51 15.32
C GLY A 828 14.93 3.81 15.72
N ALA A 829 15.79 4.31 14.83
CA ALA A 829 16.57 5.52 15.06
C ALA A 829 15.70 6.73 15.48
N TRP A 830 14.50 6.86 14.93
CA TRP A 830 13.65 8.02 15.18
C TRP A 830 12.98 8.02 16.56
N MET A 831 12.98 6.89 17.30
CA MET A 831 12.45 6.87 18.67
C MET A 831 13.16 7.88 19.58
N ARG A 832 14.44 8.16 19.30
CA ARG A 832 15.27 9.06 20.10
C ARG A 832 14.70 10.48 20.20
N MET A 833 14.01 10.99 19.16
CA MET A 833 13.51 12.36 19.19
C MET A 833 12.39 12.56 20.22
N PHE A 834 11.53 11.56 20.37
CA PHE A 834 10.44 11.57 21.36
C PHE A 834 11.00 11.41 22.78
N GLN A 835 12.03 10.57 22.94
CA GLN A 835 12.75 10.44 24.21
C GLN A 835 13.48 11.73 24.60
N ASN A 836 14.07 12.44 23.63
CA ASN A 836 14.69 13.74 23.85
C ASN A 836 13.67 14.78 24.34
N ALA A 837 12.46 14.80 23.79
CA ALA A 837 11.38 15.65 24.28
C ALA A 837 11.03 15.33 25.75
N ARG A 838 10.95 14.05 26.11
CA ARG A 838 10.70 13.63 27.50
C ARG A 838 11.81 14.07 28.45
N LYS A 839 13.08 13.92 28.02
CA LYS A 839 14.29 14.31 28.77
C LYS A 839 14.35 15.82 28.98
N TYR A 840 13.97 16.61 27.97
CA TYR A 840 13.92 18.07 28.04
C TYR A 840 12.92 18.56 29.10
N PHE A 841 11.75 17.93 29.19
CA PHE A 841 10.74 18.30 30.18
C PHE A 841 11.19 18.03 31.63
N GLY A 842 11.82 16.88 31.91
CA GLY A 842 12.43 16.55 33.20
C GLY A 842 11.71 15.54 34.10
#